data_AF-A0A168MQI7-F1
#
_entry.id   AF-A0A168MQI7-F1
#
_cell.length_a   1.000
_cell.length_b   1.000
_cell.length_c   1.000
_cell.angle_alpha   90.00
_cell.angle_beta   90.00
_cell.angle_gamma   90.00
#
_symmetry.space_group_name_H-M   'P 1'
#
loop_
_entity.id
_entity.type
_entity.pdbx_description
1 polymer ?
#
loop_
_entity_poly.entity_id
_entity_poly.type
_entity_poly.pdbx_seq_one_letter_code
_entity_poly.pdbx_strand_id
1 'polypeptide(L)'
;MDNDNDFQPPLTQAQIDQFFGRRTRRREDDAQEENQREVIQPPQRRRRVRVPYSVNPGPEVPIHQNYSPRALPGEQWRQLPFPLQNFSVSSLGRVKGRRRVLTQQTLRRSTDHRFYVDVQLPNNRQQWVDHLVLLGFNNDANQVAALPFVIHLDDNETNNRLENLRRGTYDQYHEVDDHFRDAHGLQRRRIVRSCRFEDYNPLSFPQRQDYIPRRYVYANGQISNVYDEETTLSPRANLAGVWKIDIRIHNREMSPPISELVVDTWMGFDNLRPLVIYLDGNLNNLHRDNLIPANHNEYATHMSLSLRAHPDEIFRPIRHMGNVDFTHYLVSNYGRVYGINSRTILSIYDGPGAYAHIILYRNGISYDFSAHRIVFSTFNDRPIGQGLVIDHVDSDRQNNRIGNLEEVTRQENTRRSVEQRRLWRESLPTSELRELQAEQQAAIPGEIWQPARIVSGDSRYPLPATGYEVSDQGRVRNSRSGLLLRNQFSPQGYYRVYLNGQGFFVHRLVASTFIANDDPHNRIYVDHINSDRTRNVVGNLRWANPRENVRFANAIRMRAFRQDREIEHIFQAISDSRGFAFNDTTFPLTTIRHHMATGIPLQGWYFVREAAPGAEGRQEFQTQIDDGEAPEVELGDEVVQEEDVDFDPLENINLE
;
A
#
# COMPACT_ATOMS: atom_id res chain seq x y z
N MET A 1 -17.76 -5.73 43.17
CA MET A 1 -18.76 -4.65 43.27
C MET A 1 -18.72 -3.93 41.95
N ASP A 2 -19.84 -4.02 41.27
CA ASP A 2 -20.09 -3.62 39.90
C ASP A 2 -20.06 -2.10 39.69
N ASN A 3 -19.92 -1.74 38.40
CA ASN A 3 -20.41 -0.57 37.65
C ASN A 3 -19.29 0.05 36.81
N ASP A 4 -19.46 0.45 35.56
CA ASP A 4 -20.49 0.21 34.54
C ASP A 4 -19.88 0.75 33.23
N ASN A 5 -19.95 -0.03 32.16
CA ASN A 5 -19.52 0.34 30.81
C ASN A 5 -20.71 1.01 30.09
N ASP A 6 -20.64 2.32 29.86
CA ASP A 6 -21.54 3.01 28.92
C ASP A 6 -20.91 3.03 27.53
N PHE A 7 -21.30 2.05 26.70
CA PHE A 7 -21.12 2.10 25.25
C PHE A 7 -22.50 1.92 24.60
N GLN A 8 -23.04 2.97 23.99
CA GLN A 8 -24.30 2.88 23.26
C GLN A 8 -24.14 2.04 21.98
N PRO A 9 -25.11 1.18 21.64
CA PRO A 9 -25.09 0.41 20.40
C PRO A 9 -25.51 1.28 19.19
N PRO A 10 -25.05 0.93 17.98
CA PRO A 10 -25.37 1.68 16.76
C PRO A 10 -26.85 1.54 16.38
N LEU A 11 -27.36 2.60 15.73
CA LEU A 11 -28.76 2.73 15.30
C LEU A 11 -29.17 1.59 14.37
N THR A 12 -30.42 1.15 14.51
CA THR A 12 -30.99 0.05 13.73
C THR A 12 -31.44 0.51 12.34
N GLN A 13 -31.46 -0.41 11.37
CA GLN A 13 -31.84 -0.16 9.97
C GLN A 13 -33.24 0.51 9.83
N ALA A 14 -34.15 0.25 10.76
CA ALA A 14 -35.48 0.88 10.80
C ALA A 14 -35.43 2.39 11.13
N GLN A 15 -34.36 2.88 11.76
CA GLN A 15 -34.12 4.30 12.05
C GLN A 15 -33.44 5.03 10.88
N ILE A 16 -32.74 4.29 10.02
CA ILE A 16 -32.10 4.81 8.79
C ILE A 16 -33.18 5.07 7.71
N ASP A 17 -34.18 4.21 7.62
CA ASP A 17 -35.25 4.31 6.62
C ASP A 17 -36.25 5.46 6.88
N GLN A 18 -36.20 6.10 8.05
CA GLN A 18 -36.97 7.32 8.36
C GLN A 18 -36.35 8.62 7.83
N PHE A 19 -35.07 8.61 7.41
CA PHE A 19 -34.37 9.82 6.98
C PHE A 19 -34.42 10.11 5.46
N PHE A 20 -34.77 9.13 4.63
CA PHE A 20 -34.82 9.28 3.15
C PHE A 20 -36.23 9.18 2.55
N GLY A 21 -37.25 9.59 3.31
CA GLY A 21 -38.63 9.72 2.80
C GLY A 21 -39.00 11.17 2.49
N ARG A 22 -38.80 11.63 1.24
CA ARG A 22 -39.65 12.62 0.53
C ARG A 22 -38.95 13.15 -0.75
N ARG A 23 -39.48 12.76 -1.91
CA ARG A 23 -39.75 13.70 -3.02
C ARG A 23 -40.69 13.04 -4.04
N THR A 24 -41.93 13.49 -4.01
CA THR A 24 -43.00 13.15 -4.95
C THR A 24 -42.94 14.05 -6.19
N ARG A 25 -43.08 13.41 -7.36
CA ARG A 25 -43.80 13.79 -8.59
C ARG A 25 -43.98 15.27 -8.96
N ARG A 26 -43.65 15.59 -10.23
CA ARG A 26 -44.54 16.32 -11.16
C ARG A 26 -44.03 16.26 -12.60
N ARG A 27 -44.83 15.68 -13.50
CA ARG A 27 -45.35 16.24 -14.76
C ARG A 27 -45.89 15.11 -15.63
N GLU A 28 -47.21 14.99 -15.62
CA GLU A 28 -48.01 14.58 -16.78
C GLU A 28 -48.06 15.79 -17.72
N ASP A 29 -47.95 15.52 -19.01
CA ASP A 29 -48.69 16.13 -20.13
C ASP A 29 -47.87 15.89 -21.40
N ASP A 30 -48.38 15.01 -22.27
CA ASP A 30 -48.49 15.23 -23.73
C ASP A 30 -48.92 13.91 -24.39
N ALA A 31 -50.23 13.84 -24.64
CA ALA A 31 -50.83 12.89 -25.55
C ALA A 31 -50.85 13.53 -26.95
N GLN A 32 -50.50 12.74 -27.96
CA GLN A 32 -51.12 12.62 -29.29
C GLN A 32 -50.06 12.23 -30.33
N GLU A 33 -50.14 10.99 -30.81
CA GLU A 33 -50.11 10.70 -32.25
C GLU A 33 -50.45 9.21 -32.48
N GLU A 34 -51.66 9.00 -32.99
CA GLU A 34 -52.07 7.76 -33.65
C GLU A 34 -51.34 7.62 -34.99
N ASN A 35 -50.76 6.45 -35.27
CA ASN A 35 -50.98 5.84 -36.57
C ASN A 35 -50.63 4.33 -36.61
N GLN A 36 -51.69 3.56 -36.88
CA GLN A 36 -51.74 2.40 -37.77
C GLN A 36 -50.70 1.27 -37.56
N ARG A 37 -51.13 0.20 -36.88
CA ARG A 37 -50.60 -1.15 -37.11
C ARG A 37 -51.75 -2.14 -37.31
N GLU A 38 -51.68 -2.80 -38.47
CA GLU A 38 -52.62 -3.78 -38.97
C GLU A 38 -52.79 -4.98 -38.05
N VAL A 39 -54.05 -5.40 -37.89
CA VAL A 39 -54.46 -6.60 -37.15
C VAL A 39 -54.26 -7.82 -38.04
N ILE A 40 -53.22 -8.61 -37.77
CA ILE A 40 -53.06 -9.95 -38.35
C ILE A 40 -53.66 -10.98 -37.39
N GLN A 41 -54.80 -11.56 -37.77
CA GLN A 41 -55.39 -12.71 -37.06
C GLN A 41 -54.51 -13.95 -37.23
N PRO A 42 -54.29 -14.78 -36.19
CA PRO A 42 -53.60 -16.05 -36.34
C PRO A 42 -54.48 -17.06 -37.10
N PRO A 43 -53.92 -17.85 -38.03
CA PRO A 43 -54.72 -18.78 -38.83
C PRO A 43 -55.22 -19.96 -37.99
N GLN A 44 -56.49 -20.30 -38.22
CA GLN A 44 -57.18 -21.41 -37.59
C GLN A 44 -56.52 -22.77 -37.90
N ARG A 45 -56.39 -23.62 -36.87
CA ARG A 45 -55.91 -25.00 -36.94
C ARG A 45 -56.79 -25.84 -37.88
N ARG A 46 -56.29 -26.20 -39.07
CA ARG A 46 -56.84 -27.31 -39.86
C ARG A 46 -56.40 -28.64 -39.26
N ARG A 47 -57.37 -29.46 -38.81
CA ARG A 47 -57.19 -30.88 -38.48
C ARG A 47 -56.62 -31.61 -39.70
N ARG A 48 -55.38 -32.09 -39.63
CA ARG A 48 -54.85 -33.09 -40.59
C ARG A 48 -55.12 -34.49 -40.06
N VAL A 49 -55.84 -35.25 -40.87
CA VAL A 49 -56.09 -36.69 -40.76
C VAL A 49 -54.75 -37.44 -40.81
N ARG A 50 -54.56 -38.43 -39.92
CA ARG A 50 -53.39 -39.32 -39.92
C ARG A 50 -53.51 -40.33 -41.06
N VAL A 51 -52.48 -40.41 -41.89
CA VAL A 51 -52.20 -41.57 -42.76
C VAL A 51 -51.03 -42.33 -42.10
N PRO A 52 -51.09 -43.66 -41.92
CA PRO A 52 -50.04 -44.40 -41.23
C PRO A 52 -48.87 -44.61 -42.20
N TYR A 53 -47.69 -44.11 -41.83
CA TYR A 53 -46.45 -44.47 -42.51
C TYR A 53 -45.72 -45.56 -41.73
N SER A 54 -45.21 -46.51 -42.49
CA SER A 54 -44.48 -47.71 -42.10
C SER A 54 -43.19 -47.41 -41.33
N VAL A 55 -42.84 -48.36 -40.47
CA VAL A 55 -41.70 -48.41 -39.56
C VAL A 55 -40.36 -48.38 -40.32
N ASN A 56 -39.55 -47.37 -40.02
CA ASN A 56 -38.08 -47.43 -40.04
C ASN A 56 -37.61 -47.09 -38.61
N PRO A 57 -36.60 -47.76 -38.04
CA PRO A 57 -36.10 -47.42 -36.71
C PRO A 57 -35.35 -46.09 -36.79
N GLY A 58 -36.01 -45.02 -36.36
CA GLY A 58 -35.43 -43.68 -36.26
C GLY A 58 -34.34 -43.61 -35.17
N PRO A 59 -33.60 -42.48 -35.10
CA PRO A 59 -32.55 -42.27 -34.10
C PRO A 59 -33.11 -42.48 -32.69
N GLU A 60 -32.39 -43.23 -31.85
CA GLU A 60 -32.75 -43.39 -30.44
C GLU A 60 -32.89 -42.00 -29.80
N VAL A 61 -34.10 -41.68 -29.35
CA VAL A 61 -34.37 -40.43 -28.63
C VAL A 61 -33.43 -40.39 -27.43
N PRO A 62 -32.59 -39.35 -27.27
CA PRO A 62 -31.68 -39.25 -26.14
C PRO A 62 -32.41 -39.49 -24.84
N ILE A 63 -31.82 -40.27 -23.92
CA ILE A 63 -32.50 -40.75 -22.70
C ILE A 63 -33.13 -39.60 -21.90
N HIS A 64 -32.47 -38.43 -21.84
CA HIS A 64 -32.96 -37.23 -21.16
C HIS A 64 -34.21 -36.59 -21.81
N GLN A 65 -34.49 -36.89 -23.09
CA GLN A 65 -35.69 -36.45 -23.82
C GLN A 65 -36.84 -37.47 -23.70
N ASN A 66 -36.62 -38.62 -23.05
CA ASN A 66 -37.61 -39.65 -22.85
C ASN A 66 -38.43 -39.44 -21.56
N TYR A 67 -39.58 -38.76 -21.73
CA TYR A 67 -40.51 -38.43 -20.65
C TYR A 67 -41.49 -39.56 -20.27
N SER A 68 -41.33 -40.75 -20.87
CA SER A 68 -42.19 -41.89 -20.55
C SER A 68 -41.99 -42.29 -19.09
N PRO A 69 -43.07 -42.43 -18.29
CA PRO A 69 -42.97 -42.92 -16.92
C PRO A 69 -42.67 -44.42 -16.86
N ARG A 70 -42.73 -45.13 -18.00
CA ARG A 70 -42.38 -46.55 -18.09
C ARG A 70 -40.87 -46.73 -18.03
N ALA A 71 -40.45 -47.81 -17.39
CA ALA A 71 -39.05 -48.20 -17.36
C ALA A 71 -38.57 -48.55 -18.77
N LEU A 72 -37.35 -48.13 -19.11
CA LEU A 72 -36.67 -48.56 -20.32
C LEU A 72 -36.02 -49.93 -20.12
N PRO A 73 -35.70 -50.68 -21.18
CA PRO A 73 -34.97 -51.94 -21.05
C PRO A 73 -33.68 -51.77 -20.23
N GLY A 74 -33.49 -52.60 -19.20
CA GLY A 74 -32.31 -52.55 -18.33
C GLY A 74 -32.29 -51.40 -17.30
N GLU A 75 -33.30 -50.54 -17.29
CA GLU A 75 -33.34 -49.40 -16.38
C GLU A 75 -33.80 -49.79 -14.96
N GLN A 76 -32.99 -49.43 -13.97
CA GLN A 76 -33.31 -49.59 -12.56
C GLN A 76 -33.71 -48.25 -11.95
N TRP A 77 -34.66 -48.24 -11.03
CA TRP A 77 -35.09 -47.03 -10.31
C TRP A 77 -34.80 -47.14 -8.81
N ARG A 78 -34.30 -46.05 -8.22
CA ARG A 78 -34.05 -45.92 -6.77
C ARG A 78 -34.74 -44.68 -6.22
N GLN A 79 -35.32 -44.80 -5.03
CA GLN A 79 -35.91 -43.68 -4.32
C GLN A 79 -34.81 -42.87 -3.63
N LEU A 80 -34.92 -41.54 -3.65
CA LEU A 80 -33.95 -40.66 -3.02
C LEU A 80 -34.20 -40.54 -1.49
N PRO A 81 -33.15 -40.29 -0.69
CA PRO A 81 -33.29 -40.09 0.76
C PRO A 81 -33.95 -38.73 1.11
N PHE A 82 -34.32 -38.53 2.38
CA PHE A 82 -34.80 -37.23 2.89
C PHE A 82 -33.76 -36.12 2.59
N PRO A 83 -34.18 -34.91 2.16
CA PRO A 83 -35.55 -34.40 1.99
C PRO A 83 -36.19 -34.72 0.61
N LEU A 84 -35.50 -35.46 -0.25
CA LEU A 84 -35.90 -35.73 -1.64
C LEU A 84 -36.74 -37.01 -1.82
N GLN A 85 -37.31 -37.55 -0.74
CA GLN A 85 -38.09 -38.81 -0.73
C GLN A 85 -39.27 -38.91 -1.71
N ASN A 86 -39.74 -37.77 -2.23
CA ASN A 86 -40.80 -37.72 -3.25
C ASN A 86 -40.31 -37.94 -4.69
N PHE A 87 -39.00 -38.10 -4.86
CA PHE A 87 -38.33 -38.24 -6.13
C PHE A 87 -37.61 -39.59 -6.21
N SER A 88 -37.40 -40.05 -7.44
CA SER A 88 -36.62 -41.25 -7.73
C SER A 88 -35.71 -40.97 -8.91
N VAL A 89 -34.55 -41.63 -8.93
CA VAL A 89 -33.59 -41.59 -10.02
C VAL A 89 -33.43 -42.95 -10.67
N SER A 90 -33.03 -42.97 -11.93
CA SER A 90 -32.77 -44.19 -12.66
C SER A 90 -31.28 -44.40 -12.95
N SER A 91 -30.87 -45.65 -13.17
CA SER A 91 -29.50 -46.01 -13.56
C SER A 91 -29.09 -45.42 -14.91
N LEU A 92 -30.06 -44.93 -15.70
CA LEU A 92 -29.84 -44.26 -16.98
C LEU A 92 -29.84 -42.73 -16.86
N GLY A 93 -29.85 -42.17 -15.64
CA GLY A 93 -29.80 -40.73 -15.44
C GLY A 93 -31.14 -40.00 -15.60
N ARG A 94 -32.28 -40.69 -15.43
CA ARG A 94 -33.61 -40.06 -15.44
C ARG A 94 -34.08 -39.76 -14.03
N VAL A 95 -34.74 -38.62 -13.84
CA VAL A 95 -35.35 -38.22 -12.55
C VAL A 95 -36.85 -38.18 -12.70
N LYS A 96 -37.60 -38.82 -11.80
CA LYS A 96 -39.07 -38.76 -11.77
C LYS A 96 -39.57 -38.27 -10.42
N GLY A 97 -40.61 -37.45 -10.46
CA GLY A 97 -41.42 -37.17 -9.28
C GLY A 97 -42.57 -38.18 -9.15
N ARG A 98 -43.57 -37.86 -8.32
CA ARG A 98 -44.73 -38.73 -8.06
C ARG A 98 -45.56 -39.09 -9.30
N ARG A 99 -45.62 -38.21 -10.32
CA ARG A 99 -46.57 -38.33 -11.45
C ARG A 99 -45.93 -38.38 -12.85
N ARG A 100 -44.66 -37.97 -12.99
CA ARG A 100 -43.98 -37.85 -14.29
C ARG A 100 -42.47 -37.84 -14.14
N VAL A 101 -41.78 -38.18 -15.23
CA VAL A 101 -40.35 -37.88 -15.42
C VAL A 101 -40.19 -36.36 -15.55
N LEU A 102 -39.21 -35.80 -14.85
CA LEU A 102 -38.92 -34.37 -14.83
C LEU A 102 -38.11 -33.97 -16.07
N THR A 103 -38.29 -32.71 -16.49
CA THR A 103 -37.46 -32.09 -17.52
C THR A 103 -36.09 -31.76 -16.97
N GLN A 104 -35.07 -32.26 -17.66
CA GLN A 104 -33.68 -31.93 -17.41
C GLN A 104 -33.31 -30.69 -18.22
N GLN A 105 -32.61 -29.75 -17.59
CA GLN A 105 -32.22 -28.47 -18.17
C GLN A 105 -30.73 -28.25 -17.97
N THR A 106 -30.11 -27.49 -18.86
CA THR A 106 -28.75 -26.97 -18.68
C THR A 106 -28.80 -25.48 -18.38
N LEU A 107 -27.75 -24.97 -17.73
CA LEU A 107 -27.61 -23.53 -17.52
C LEU A 107 -27.43 -22.83 -18.87
N ARG A 108 -28.17 -21.74 -19.09
CA ARG A 108 -28.02 -20.91 -20.29
C ARG A 108 -26.77 -20.05 -20.15
N ARG A 109 -25.89 -20.06 -21.17
CA ARG A 109 -24.63 -19.32 -21.18
C ARG A 109 -23.83 -19.71 -19.93
N SER A 110 -23.22 -20.88 -19.96
CA SER A 110 -22.48 -21.44 -18.83
C SER A 110 -21.50 -22.47 -19.37
N THR A 111 -20.30 -22.47 -18.83
CA THR A 111 -19.27 -23.49 -19.00
C THR A 111 -19.54 -24.78 -18.23
N ASP A 112 -20.54 -24.78 -17.34
CA ASP A 112 -21.07 -25.99 -16.68
C ASP A 112 -22.29 -26.48 -17.48
N HIS A 113 -22.12 -27.62 -18.16
CA HIS A 113 -23.10 -28.21 -19.08
C HIS A 113 -23.92 -29.33 -18.43
N ARG A 114 -23.72 -29.59 -17.13
CA ARG A 114 -24.45 -30.63 -16.42
C ARG A 114 -25.96 -30.39 -16.48
N PHE A 115 -26.72 -31.48 -16.43
CA PHE A 115 -28.17 -31.39 -16.32
C PHE A 115 -28.60 -31.14 -14.88
N TYR A 116 -29.55 -30.22 -14.69
CA TYR A 116 -30.29 -30.05 -13.45
C TYR A 116 -31.79 -30.28 -13.64
N VAL A 117 -32.50 -30.53 -12.54
CA VAL A 117 -33.96 -30.62 -12.45
C VAL A 117 -34.50 -29.69 -11.37
N ASP A 118 -35.72 -29.19 -11.56
CA ASP A 118 -36.43 -28.43 -10.52
C ASP A 118 -37.21 -29.39 -9.60
N VAL A 119 -36.80 -29.45 -8.33
CA VAL A 119 -37.41 -30.26 -7.26
C VAL A 119 -38.30 -29.43 -6.32
N GLN A 120 -38.41 -28.11 -6.55
CA GLN A 120 -39.30 -27.19 -5.84
C GLN A 120 -39.18 -27.21 -4.30
N LEU A 121 -38.03 -27.53 -3.73
CA LEU A 121 -37.79 -27.43 -2.28
C LEU A 121 -37.61 -25.95 -1.85
N PRO A 122 -38.07 -25.54 -0.65
CA PRO A 122 -38.06 -24.14 -0.20
C PRO A 122 -36.71 -23.43 -0.31
N ASN A 123 -35.62 -24.13 0.00
CA ASN A 123 -34.26 -23.57 0.02
C ASN A 123 -33.35 -24.17 -1.07
N ASN A 124 -33.86 -25.09 -1.91
CA ASN A 124 -33.02 -25.83 -2.85
C ASN A 124 -33.82 -26.30 -4.07
N ARG A 125 -34.30 -25.34 -4.88
CA ARG A 125 -35.21 -25.61 -5.99
C ARG A 125 -34.57 -26.43 -7.10
N GLN A 126 -33.28 -26.28 -7.37
CA GLN A 126 -32.61 -26.96 -8.48
C GLN A 126 -31.64 -28.02 -7.96
N GLN A 127 -31.58 -29.18 -8.62
CA GLN A 127 -30.66 -30.27 -8.28
C GLN A 127 -29.94 -30.82 -9.52
N TRP A 128 -28.62 -31.01 -9.44
CA TRP A 128 -27.85 -31.68 -10.50
C TRP A 128 -28.20 -33.16 -10.60
N VAL A 129 -28.43 -33.64 -11.82
CA VAL A 129 -28.92 -34.99 -12.09
C VAL A 129 -27.86 -36.04 -11.77
N ASP A 130 -26.60 -35.78 -12.13
CA ASP A 130 -25.43 -36.62 -11.81
C ASP A 130 -25.31 -36.91 -10.30
N HIS A 131 -25.47 -35.88 -9.47
CA HIS A 131 -25.44 -35.96 -8.02
C HIS A 131 -26.62 -36.79 -7.49
N LEU A 132 -27.83 -36.60 -8.05
CA LEU A 132 -28.98 -37.38 -7.64
C LEU A 132 -28.82 -38.87 -7.98
N VAL A 133 -28.24 -39.19 -9.14
CA VAL A 133 -27.98 -40.59 -9.56
C VAL A 133 -27.04 -41.26 -8.56
N LEU A 134 -25.91 -40.63 -8.24
CA LEU A 134 -24.95 -41.20 -7.29
C LEU A 134 -25.53 -41.27 -5.87
N LEU A 135 -26.31 -40.27 -5.44
CA LEU A 135 -27.00 -40.30 -4.15
C LEU A 135 -27.99 -41.48 -4.05
N GLY A 136 -28.76 -41.74 -5.11
CA GLY A 136 -29.76 -42.81 -5.12
C GLY A 136 -29.19 -44.23 -5.20
N PHE A 137 -28.05 -44.42 -5.86
CA PHE A 137 -27.46 -45.75 -6.08
C PHE A 137 -26.30 -46.08 -5.14
N ASN A 138 -25.50 -45.09 -4.75
CA ASN A 138 -24.31 -45.29 -3.92
C ASN A 138 -24.52 -44.85 -2.46
N ASN A 139 -25.66 -44.23 -2.14
CA ASN A 139 -25.97 -43.64 -0.83
C ASN A 139 -24.81 -42.79 -0.28
N ASP A 140 -24.24 -41.99 -1.18
CA ASP A 140 -22.94 -41.36 -1.04
C ASP A 140 -22.96 -40.05 -0.25
N ALA A 141 -24.05 -39.75 0.46
CA ALA A 141 -24.20 -38.51 1.21
C ALA A 141 -23.01 -38.23 2.13
N ASN A 142 -22.44 -39.28 2.73
CA ASN A 142 -21.25 -39.18 3.60
C ASN A 142 -19.93 -39.04 2.82
N GLN A 143 -19.90 -39.42 1.54
CA GLN A 143 -18.71 -39.32 0.69
C GLN A 143 -18.56 -37.93 0.05
N VAL A 144 -19.64 -37.15 -0.06
CA VAL A 144 -19.63 -35.80 -0.68
C VAL A 144 -18.54 -34.90 -0.09
N ALA A 145 -18.33 -34.96 1.23
CA ALA A 145 -17.33 -34.13 1.90
C ALA A 145 -15.89 -34.51 1.52
N ALA A 146 -15.62 -35.81 1.31
CA ALA A 146 -14.29 -36.32 0.95
C ALA A 146 -14.04 -36.30 -0.56
N LEU A 147 -15.08 -36.50 -1.37
CA LEU A 147 -15.03 -36.62 -2.83
C LEU A 147 -16.09 -35.68 -3.45
N PRO A 148 -15.87 -34.36 -3.44
CA PRO A 148 -16.89 -33.39 -3.82
C PRO A 148 -17.17 -33.36 -5.34
N PHE A 149 -16.28 -33.92 -6.16
CA PHE A 149 -16.44 -33.93 -7.62
C PHE A 149 -17.26 -35.11 -8.10
N VAL A 150 -18.08 -34.87 -9.11
CA VAL A 150 -18.66 -35.92 -9.95
C VAL A 150 -17.88 -35.96 -11.25
N ILE A 151 -17.35 -37.13 -11.57
CA ILE A 151 -16.55 -37.40 -12.76
C ILE A 151 -17.44 -38.15 -13.75
N HIS A 152 -17.57 -37.62 -14.96
CA HIS A 152 -18.13 -38.28 -16.13
C HIS A 152 -16.99 -38.95 -16.90
N LEU A 153 -16.98 -40.28 -16.98
CA LEU A 153 -15.86 -41.05 -17.53
C LEU A 153 -15.62 -40.80 -19.03
N ASP A 154 -16.64 -40.33 -19.74
CA ASP A 154 -16.60 -39.96 -21.16
C ASP A 154 -16.43 -38.46 -21.42
N ASP A 155 -16.19 -37.65 -20.37
CA ASP A 155 -16.14 -36.18 -20.39
C ASP A 155 -17.43 -35.49 -20.89
N ASN A 156 -18.51 -36.25 -21.08
CA ASN A 156 -19.79 -35.71 -21.46
C ASN A 156 -20.66 -35.48 -20.21
N GLU A 157 -20.65 -34.24 -19.72
CA GLU A 157 -21.42 -33.80 -18.54
C GLU A 157 -22.95 -34.01 -18.65
N THR A 158 -23.46 -34.30 -19.85
CA THR A 158 -24.88 -34.61 -20.09
C THR A 158 -25.18 -36.11 -20.00
N ASN A 159 -24.17 -36.97 -19.99
CA ASN A 159 -24.30 -38.42 -19.89
C ASN A 159 -24.34 -38.89 -18.42
N ASN A 160 -25.53 -38.82 -17.82
CA ASN A 160 -25.74 -39.16 -16.41
C ASN A 160 -26.05 -40.64 -16.15
N ARG A 161 -25.60 -41.56 -16.99
CA ARG A 161 -25.73 -43.00 -16.73
C ARG A 161 -24.86 -43.40 -15.54
N LEU A 162 -25.37 -44.24 -14.64
CA LEU A 162 -24.65 -44.65 -13.43
C LEU A 162 -23.26 -45.24 -13.74
N GLU A 163 -23.15 -46.03 -14.81
CA GLU A 163 -21.88 -46.62 -15.25
C GLU A 163 -20.83 -45.58 -15.70
N ASN A 164 -21.28 -44.37 -16.07
CA ASN A 164 -20.44 -43.27 -16.51
C ASN A 164 -20.06 -42.31 -15.36
N LEU A 165 -20.63 -42.50 -14.16
CA LEU A 165 -20.49 -41.57 -13.06
C LEU A 165 -19.69 -42.18 -11.91
N ARG A 166 -18.77 -41.40 -11.36
CA ARG A 166 -18.16 -41.69 -10.06
C ARG A 166 -17.85 -40.40 -9.30
N ARG A 167 -17.68 -40.50 -7.98
CA ARG A 167 -17.10 -39.39 -7.21
C ARG A 167 -15.58 -39.41 -7.25
N GLY A 168 -14.98 -38.24 -7.11
CA GLY A 168 -13.54 -38.12 -6.99
C GLY A 168 -13.07 -36.86 -6.26
N THR A 169 -11.76 -36.79 -6.08
CA THR A 169 -11.05 -35.59 -5.66
C THR A 169 -10.90 -34.61 -6.82
N TYR A 170 -10.41 -33.40 -6.52
CA TYR A 170 -10.05 -32.40 -7.54
C TYR A 170 -9.09 -32.97 -8.58
N ASP A 171 -8.04 -33.65 -8.13
CA ASP A 171 -7.00 -34.17 -9.00
C ASP A 171 -7.54 -35.32 -9.86
N GLN A 172 -8.32 -36.23 -9.27
CA GLN A 172 -8.97 -37.33 -10.01
C GLN A 172 -9.93 -36.84 -11.10
N TYR A 173 -10.65 -35.74 -10.86
CA TYR A 173 -11.51 -35.13 -11.88
C TYR A 173 -10.67 -34.64 -13.07
N HIS A 174 -9.60 -33.90 -12.78
CA HIS A 174 -8.77 -33.32 -13.83
C HIS A 174 -7.81 -34.30 -14.49
N GLU A 175 -7.54 -35.46 -13.89
CA GLU A 175 -6.86 -36.57 -14.57
C GLU A 175 -7.71 -37.10 -15.73
N VAL A 176 -9.03 -37.21 -15.54
CA VAL A 176 -9.95 -37.64 -16.61
C VAL A 176 -10.10 -36.56 -17.68
N ASP A 177 -10.27 -35.29 -17.29
CA ASP A 177 -10.29 -34.14 -18.23
C ASP A 177 -8.96 -34.06 -19.01
N ASP A 178 -7.80 -34.24 -18.37
CA ASP A 178 -6.49 -34.27 -19.04
C ASP A 178 -6.41 -35.38 -20.10
N HIS A 179 -6.84 -36.61 -19.77
CA HIS A 179 -6.85 -37.72 -20.72
C HIS A 179 -7.73 -37.43 -21.94
N PHE A 180 -8.92 -36.87 -21.71
CA PHE A 180 -9.81 -36.48 -22.80
C PHE A 180 -9.18 -35.39 -23.67
N ARG A 181 -8.63 -34.34 -23.06
CA ARG A 181 -8.08 -33.20 -23.78
C ARG A 181 -6.82 -33.57 -24.56
N ASP A 182 -5.93 -34.37 -23.98
CA ASP A 182 -4.76 -34.90 -24.67
C ASP A 182 -5.16 -35.73 -25.90
N ALA A 183 -6.19 -36.59 -25.78
CA ALA A 183 -6.67 -37.41 -26.89
C ALA A 183 -7.26 -36.58 -28.05
N HIS A 184 -7.72 -35.35 -27.78
CA HIS A 184 -8.30 -34.44 -28.77
C HIS A 184 -7.38 -33.28 -29.16
N GLY A 185 -6.14 -33.24 -28.65
CA GLY A 185 -5.19 -32.15 -28.92
C GLY A 185 -5.61 -30.80 -28.33
N LEU A 186 -6.41 -30.80 -27.28
CA LEU A 186 -6.90 -29.61 -26.58
C LEU A 186 -5.93 -29.21 -25.45
N GLN A 187 -5.84 -27.92 -25.17
CA GLN A 187 -5.02 -27.43 -24.05
C GLN A 187 -5.62 -27.86 -22.72
N ARG A 188 -4.80 -28.48 -21.86
CA ARG A 188 -5.19 -28.82 -20.48
C ARG A 188 -5.58 -27.59 -19.68
N ARG A 189 -6.56 -27.77 -18.79
CA ARG A 189 -7.15 -26.70 -17.99
C ARG A 189 -7.48 -27.18 -16.59
N ARG A 190 -7.77 -26.25 -15.69
CA ARG A 190 -8.16 -26.55 -14.33
C ARG A 190 -9.26 -25.61 -13.87
N ILE A 191 -10.25 -26.13 -13.14
CA ILE A 191 -11.26 -25.29 -12.49
C ILE A 191 -10.54 -24.39 -11.49
N VAL A 192 -10.69 -23.08 -11.68
CA VAL A 192 -10.10 -22.04 -10.83
C VAL A 192 -10.36 -22.41 -9.36
N ARG A 193 -9.31 -22.42 -8.55
CA ARG A 193 -9.40 -22.50 -7.09
C ARG A 193 -8.37 -21.57 -6.47
N SER A 194 -8.77 -20.81 -5.46
CA SER A 194 -7.88 -19.96 -4.66
C SER A 194 -8.52 -19.72 -3.31
N CYS A 195 -7.72 -19.78 -2.24
CA CYS A 195 -8.15 -19.41 -0.90
C CYS A 195 -8.43 -17.91 -0.75
N ARG A 196 -7.90 -17.09 -1.68
CA ARG A 196 -8.02 -15.63 -1.68
C ARG A 196 -9.44 -15.18 -2.03
N PHE A 197 -10.23 -16.12 -2.50
CA PHE A 197 -11.64 -15.96 -2.73
C PHE A 197 -12.36 -16.41 -1.47
N GLU A 198 -12.62 -15.48 -0.55
CA GLU A 198 -13.48 -15.73 0.61
C GLU A 198 -14.81 -16.34 0.14
N ASP A 199 -15.21 -17.46 0.77
CA ASP A 199 -16.43 -18.21 0.45
C ASP A 199 -16.51 -18.82 -0.96
N TYR A 200 -15.46 -18.77 -1.78
CA TYR A 200 -15.47 -19.40 -3.09
C TYR A 200 -15.10 -20.88 -2.99
N ASN A 201 -16.13 -21.71 -3.02
CA ASN A 201 -15.99 -23.13 -3.25
C ASN A 201 -16.64 -23.45 -4.59
N PRO A 202 -15.85 -23.65 -5.69
CA PRO A 202 -16.40 -23.97 -7.01
C PRO A 202 -17.14 -25.33 -7.04
N LEU A 203 -17.18 -26.04 -5.90
CA LEU A 203 -17.69 -27.41 -5.73
C LEU A 203 -18.79 -27.52 -4.69
N SER A 204 -19.08 -26.48 -3.90
CA SER A 204 -20.27 -26.49 -3.04
C SER A 204 -21.53 -26.29 -3.88
N PHE A 205 -22.49 -27.19 -3.73
CA PHE A 205 -23.80 -27.16 -4.39
C PHE A 205 -24.53 -25.82 -4.18
N PRO A 206 -25.32 -25.34 -5.16
CA PRO A 206 -26.06 -24.08 -5.07
C PRO A 206 -27.11 -24.13 -3.95
N GLN A 207 -27.03 -23.21 -3.00
CA GLN A 207 -28.20 -22.85 -2.18
C GLN A 207 -28.55 -21.37 -2.23
N ARG A 208 -27.95 -20.56 -3.11
CA ARG A 208 -28.12 -19.11 -3.02
C ARG A 208 -28.25 -18.46 -4.39
N GLN A 209 -28.75 -17.22 -4.38
CA GLN A 209 -28.73 -16.26 -5.48
C GLN A 209 -27.33 -16.02 -6.09
N ASP A 210 -26.30 -16.71 -5.59
CA ASP A 210 -24.88 -16.42 -5.77
C ASP A 210 -24.11 -17.57 -6.46
N TYR A 211 -24.75 -18.55 -7.13
CA TYR A 211 -24.00 -19.58 -7.88
C TYR A 211 -23.13 -18.97 -9.00
N ILE A 212 -21.85 -19.34 -9.06
CA ILE A 212 -20.90 -18.88 -10.08
C ILE A 212 -20.52 -20.08 -10.96
N PRO A 213 -20.74 -20.03 -12.29
CA PRO A 213 -20.26 -21.06 -13.20
C PRO A 213 -18.75 -21.30 -13.06
N ARG A 214 -18.33 -22.54 -13.31
CA ARG A 214 -16.91 -22.91 -13.27
C ARG A 214 -16.11 -22.05 -14.24
N ARG A 215 -14.99 -21.54 -13.78
CA ARG A 215 -14.04 -20.83 -14.63
C ARG A 215 -12.78 -21.67 -14.72
N TYR A 216 -12.11 -21.64 -15.87
CA TYR A 216 -10.92 -22.44 -16.10
C TYR A 216 -9.65 -21.58 -16.19
N VAL A 217 -8.56 -22.08 -15.63
CA VAL A 217 -7.19 -21.57 -15.83
C VAL A 217 -6.43 -22.53 -16.71
N TYR A 218 -5.81 -22.03 -17.76
CA TYR A 218 -4.91 -22.77 -18.63
C TYR A 218 -3.47 -22.70 -18.13
N ALA A 219 -2.63 -23.65 -18.55
CA ALA A 219 -1.25 -23.73 -18.09
C ALA A 219 -0.41 -22.49 -18.44
N ASN A 220 -0.78 -21.74 -19.48
CA ASN A 220 -0.13 -20.50 -19.92
C ASN A 220 -0.65 -19.23 -19.22
N GLY A 221 -1.56 -19.36 -18.25
CA GLY A 221 -2.16 -18.23 -17.54
C GLY A 221 -3.38 -17.61 -18.21
N GLN A 222 -3.86 -18.14 -19.34
CA GLN A 222 -5.15 -17.73 -19.88
C GLN A 222 -6.28 -18.17 -18.94
N ILE A 223 -7.33 -17.35 -18.87
CA ILE A 223 -8.48 -17.61 -18.00
C ILE A 223 -9.74 -17.55 -18.85
N SER A 224 -10.54 -18.62 -18.81
CA SER A 224 -11.76 -18.71 -19.60
C SER A 224 -12.83 -17.73 -19.14
N ASN A 225 -13.81 -17.44 -20.00
CA ASN A 225 -15.07 -16.86 -19.58
C ASN A 225 -15.89 -17.89 -18.78
N VAL A 226 -16.91 -17.42 -18.07
CA VAL A 226 -17.92 -18.24 -17.37
C VAL A 226 -19.04 -18.70 -18.31
N TYR A 227 -19.19 -18.06 -19.46
CA TYR A 227 -20.25 -18.35 -20.43
C TYR A 227 -19.83 -19.28 -21.55
N ASP A 228 -18.55 -19.22 -21.91
CA ASP A 228 -17.97 -19.89 -23.05
C ASP A 228 -16.47 -20.12 -22.78
N GLU A 229 -16.06 -21.39 -22.81
CA GLU A 229 -14.67 -21.77 -22.58
C GLU A 229 -13.74 -21.29 -23.71
N GLU A 230 -14.25 -21.18 -24.93
CA GLU A 230 -13.46 -20.80 -26.11
C GLU A 230 -13.01 -19.33 -26.06
N THR A 231 -13.67 -18.53 -25.20
CA THR A 231 -13.32 -17.13 -24.99
C THR A 231 -12.56 -16.95 -23.69
N THR A 232 -11.51 -16.13 -23.72
CA THR A 232 -10.71 -15.79 -22.54
C THR A 232 -11.00 -14.37 -22.07
N LEU A 233 -10.87 -14.14 -20.77
CA LEU A 233 -10.91 -12.79 -20.22
C LEU A 233 -9.66 -12.00 -20.61
N SER A 234 -9.82 -10.69 -20.77
CA SER A 234 -8.71 -9.77 -21.02
C SER A 234 -8.05 -9.36 -19.70
N PRO A 235 -6.75 -9.65 -19.51
CA PRO A 235 -6.04 -9.25 -18.30
C PRO A 235 -5.57 -7.79 -18.38
N ARG A 236 -5.25 -7.21 -17.22
CA ARG A 236 -4.67 -5.86 -17.11
C ARG A 236 -3.42 -5.89 -16.24
N ALA A 237 -2.33 -5.29 -16.71
CA ALA A 237 -1.14 -5.11 -15.90
C ALA A 237 -1.34 -3.95 -14.91
N ASN A 238 -0.83 -4.09 -13.69
CA ASN A 238 -0.71 -2.96 -12.76
C ASN A 238 0.55 -2.14 -13.06
N LEU A 239 0.78 -1.06 -12.30
CA LEU A 239 1.98 -0.21 -12.42
C LEU A 239 3.30 -0.97 -12.23
N ALA A 240 3.28 -2.09 -11.49
CA ALA A 240 4.44 -2.96 -11.28
C ALA A 240 4.62 -4.01 -12.41
N GLY A 241 3.77 -4.00 -13.45
CA GLY A 241 3.80 -4.95 -14.57
C GLY A 241 3.17 -6.32 -14.26
N VAL A 242 2.57 -6.51 -13.09
CA VAL A 242 1.91 -7.77 -12.72
C VAL A 242 0.53 -7.84 -13.37
N TRP A 243 0.30 -8.88 -14.15
CA TRP A 243 -0.99 -9.15 -14.79
C TRP A 243 -2.04 -9.58 -13.78
N LYS A 244 -3.14 -8.85 -13.75
CA LYS A 244 -4.34 -9.10 -12.94
C LYS A 244 -5.53 -9.38 -13.83
N ILE A 245 -6.52 -10.07 -13.28
CA ILE A 245 -7.77 -10.37 -13.98
C ILE A 245 -8.95 -9.90 -13.16
N ASP A 246 -9.89 -9.20 -13.78
CA ASP A 246 -11.11 -8.80 -13.09
C ASP A 246 -12.13 -9.94 -13.16
N ILE A 247 -12.50 -10.45 -12.00
CA ILE A 247 -13.50 -11.51 -11.86
C ILE A 247 -14.55 -11.10 -10.84
N ARG A 248 -15.80 -11.48 -11.10
CA ARG A 248 -16.91 -11.25 -10.18
C ARG A 248 -17.29 -12.56 -9.50
N ILE A 249 -17.25 -12.56 -8.18
CA ILE A 249 -17.61 -13.69 -7.31
C ILE A 249 -18.62 -13.19 -6.29
N HIS A 250 -19.84 -13.77 -6.23
CA HIS A 250 -20.87 -13.41 -5.24
C HIS A 250 -21.18 -11.89 -5.20
N ASN A 251 -21.30 -11.25 -6.38
CA ASN A 251 -21.44 -9.79 -6.54
C ASN A 251 -20.29 -8.93 -6.00
N ARG A 252 -19.17 -9.53 -5.59
CA ARG A 252 -17.93 -8.82 -5.29
C ARG A 252 -17.02 -8.86 -6.52
N GLU A 253 -16.56 -7.70 -6.93
CA GLU A 253 -15.49 -7.60 -7.93
C GLU A 253 -14.14 -7.71 -7.25
N MET A 254 -13.25 -8.48 -7.86
CA MET A 254 -11.89 -8.67 -7.38
C MET A 254 -10.93 -8.75 -8.57
N SER A 255 -9.68 -8.38 -8.29
CA SER A 255 -8.63 -8.29 -9.31
C SER A 255 -7.37 -9.05 -8.87
N PRO A 256 -7.45 -10.37 -8.66
CA PRO A 256 -6.29 -11.17 -8.26
C PRO A 256 -5.19 -11.17 -9.34
N PRO A 257 -3.90 -11.28 -8.94
CA PRO A 257 -2.81 -11.59 -9.85
C PRO A 257 -3.01 -12.93 -10.54
N ILE A 258 -2.79 -13.00 -11.85
CA ILE A 258 -2.99 -14.24 -12.62
C ILE A 258 -1.99 -15.31 -12.21
N SER A 259 -0.74 -14.93 -11.91
CA SER A 259 0.28 -15.86 -11.46
C SER A 259 -0.10 -16.59 -10.17
N GLU A 260 -0.72 -15.90 -9.22
CA GLU A 260 -1.26 -16.50 -8.00
C GLU A 260 -2.38 -17.50 -8.31
N LEU A 261 -3.28 -17.15 -9.25
CA LEU A 261 -4.34 -18.06 -9.67
C LEU A 261 -3.80 -19.31 -10.36
N VAL A 262 -2.78 -19.17 -11.22
CA VAL A 262 -2.12 -20.31 -11.87
C VAL A 262 -1.51 -21.22 -10.82
N VAL A 263 -0.75 -20.68 -9.88
CA VAL A 263 -0.11 -21.46 -8.81
C VAL A 263 -1.13 -22.15 -7.92
N ASP A 264 -2.10 -21.41 -7.35
CA ASP A 264 -3.12 -21.98 -6.47
C ASP A 264 -3.93 -23.09 -7.17
N THR A 265 -4.22 -22.88 -8.46
CA THR A 265 -5.03 -23.82 -9.23
C THR A 265 -4.25 -25.08 -9.59
N TRP A 266 -3.06 -24.92 -10.19
CA TRP A 266 -2.27 -26.03 -10.72
C TRP A 266 -1.43 -26.77 -9.68
N MET A 267 -0.89 -26.05 -8.70
CA MET A 267 0.04 -26.60 -7.70
C MET A 267 -0.63 -26.82 -6.34
N GLY A 268 -1.82 -26.27 -6.15
CA GLY A 268 -2.50 -26.24 -4.86
C GLY A 268 -2.09 -25.02 -4.04
N PHE A 269 -2.86 -24.76 -3.01
CA PHE A 269 -2.66 -23.61 -2.14
C PHE A 269 -1.82 -23.97 -0.91
N ASP A 270 -0.76 -23.20 -0.67
CA ASP A 270 0.09 -23.29 0.51
C ASP A 270 0.11 -21.95 1.26
N ASN A 271 -0.56 -21.90 2.42
CA ASN A 271 -0.60 -20.73 3.30
C ASN A 271 0.80 -20.23 3.71
N LEU A 272 1.80 -21.11 3.74
CA LEU A 272 3.16 -20.75 4.13
C LEU A 272 3.95 -20.13 2.97
N ARG A 273 3.48 -20.28 1.73
CA ARG A 273 4.14 -19.80 0.51
C ARG A 273 3.22 -18.90 -0.33
N PRO A 274 2.85 -17.71 0.18
CA PRO A 274 1.86 -16.84 -0.48
C PRO A 274 2.40 -16.06 -1.68
N LEU A 275 3.72 -15.98 -1.87
CA LEU A 275 4.34 -15.23 -2.97
C LEU A 275 4.59 -16.12 -4.18
N VAL A 276 4.74 -15.51 -5.36
CA VAL A 276 5.05 -16.23 -6.60
C VAL A 276 6.37 -15.73 -7.19
N ILE A 277 7.30 -16.65 -7.40
CA ILE A 277 8.55 -16.43 -8.13
C ILE A 277 8.32 -16.72 -9.61
N TYR A 278 8.84 -15.83 -10.47
CA TYR A 278 8.95 -16.02 -11.90
C TYR A 278 10.39 -16.42 -12.19
N LEU A 279 10.61 -17.67 -12.63
CA LEU A 279 11.96 -18.23 -12.79
C LEU A 279 12.80 -17.46 -13.81
N ASP A 280 12.19 -17.02 -14.89
CA ASP A 280 12.83 -16.21 -15.93
C ASP A 280 12.84 -14.70 -15.64
N GLY A 281 12.22 -14.27 -14.54
CA GLY A 281 12.03 -12.86 -14.18
C GLY A 281 11.05 -12.08 -15.08
N ASN A 282 10.46 -12.72 -16.10
CA ASN A 282 9.55 -12.09 -17.05
C ASN A 282 8.09 -12.24 -16.58
N LEU A 283 7.48 -11.12 -16.19
CA LEU A 283 6.10 -11.09 -15.69
C LEU A 283 5.05 -11.48 -16.74
N ASN A 284 5.40 -11.44 -18.03
CA ASN A 284 4.52 -11.88 -19.12
C ASN A 284 4.49 -13.41 -19.27
N ASN A 285 5.49 -14.12 -18.75
CA ASN A 285 5.54 -15.58 -18.82
C ASN A 285 4.78 -16.18 -17.64
N LEU A 286 3.47 -16.29 -17.81
CA LEU A 286 2.54 -16.87 -16.83
C LEU A 286 2.41 -18.39 -16.97
N HIS A 287 3.30 -19.04 -17.71
CA HIS A 287 3.28 -20.49 -17.83
C HIS A 287 3.55 -21.14 -16.47
N ARG A 288 2.76 -22.14 -16.08
CA ARG A 288 2.83 -22.79 -14.77
C ARG A 288 4.25 -23.28 -14.43
N ASP A 289 5.00 -23.74 -15.43
CA ASP A 289 6.36 -24.27 -15.24
C ASP A 289 7.39 -23.14 -14.99
N ASN A 290 7.02 -21.88 -15.25
CA ASN A 290 7.83 -20.69 -14.93
C ASN A 290 7.50 -20.10 -13.55
N LEU A 291 6.44 -20.57 -12.89
CA LEU A 291 5.94 -20.01 -11.64
C LEU A 291 6.20 -20.96 -10.48
N ILE A 292 6.72 -20.45 -9.36
CA ILE A 292 6.94 -21.25 -8.15
C ILE A 292 6.37 -20.53 -6.92
N PRO A 293 5.56 -21.19 -6.07
CA PRO A 293 5.14 -20.63 -4.78
C PRO A 293 6.35 -20.49 -3.85
N ALA A 294 6.42 -19.37 -3.14
CA ALA A 294 7.52 -19.06 -2.24
C ALA A 294 7.04 -18.37 -0.97
N ASN A 295 7.72 -18.64 0.14
CA ASN A 295 7.62 -17.81 1.33
C ASN A 295 8.51 -16.57 1.20
N HIS A 296 8.40 -15.63 2.15
CA HIS A 296 9.18 -14.39 2.12
C HIS A 296 10.70 -14.61 2.08
N ASN A 297 11.24 -15.63 2.76
CA ASN A 297 12.68 -15.93 2.73
C ASN A 297 13.12 -16.54 1.40
N GLU A 298 12.34 -17.47 0.86
CA GLU A 298 12.58 -18.10 -0.46
C GLU A 298 12.56 -17.03 -1.56
N TYR A 299 11.56 -16.14 -1.54
CA TYR A 299 11.44 -15.01 -2.45
C TYR A 299 12.63 -14.04 -2.30
N ALA A 300 13.00 -13.67 -1.07
CA ALA A 300 14.14 -12.81 -0.82
C ALA A 300 15.46 -13.39 -1.33
N THR A 301 15.66 -14.70 -1.15
CA THR A 301 16.84 -15.41 -1.63
C THR A 301 16.91 -15.37 -3.16
N HIS A 302 15.80 -15.64 -3.83
CA HIS A 302 15.72 -15.55 -5.29
C HIS A 302 15.97 -14.12 -5.80
N MET A 303 15.31 -13.13 -5.19
CA MET A 303 15.47 -11.72 -5.57
C MET A 303 16.85 -11.16 -5.28
N SER A 304 17.56 -11.66 -4.26
CA SER A 304 18.93 -11.22 -3.95
C SER A 304 19.85 -11.39 -5.16
N LEU A 305 19.73 -12.49 -5.90
CA LEU A 305 20.55 -12.74 -7.09
C LEU A 305 20.26 -11.75 -8.22
N SER A 306 18.99 -11.38 -8.40
CA SER A 306 18.56 -10.47 -9.47
C SER A 306 18.77 -8.99 -9.14
N LEU A 307 18.67 -8.60 -7.88
CA LEU A 307 18.68 -7.19 -7.45
C LEU A 307 20.06 -6.68 -7.02
N ARG A 308 20.98 -7.58 -6.61
CA ARG A 308 22.27 -7.19 -6.04
C ARG A 308 23.10 -6.32 -6.99
N ALA A 309 23.59 -5.20 -6.48
CA ALA A 309 24.56 -4.36 -7.17
C ALA A 309 26.00 -4.85 -6.92
N HIS A 310 26.22 -5.54 -5.80
CA HIS A 310 27.50 -6.15 -5.44
C HIS A 310 27.35 -7.67 -5.19
N PRO A 311 28.38 -8.49 -5.47
CA PRO A 311 28.28 -9.96 -5.35
C PRO A 311 27.90 -10.46 -3.95
N ASP A 312 28.32 -9.73 -2.91
CA ASP A 312 28.07 -9.97 -1.48
C ASP A 312 26.83 -9.25 -0.93
N GLU A 313 26.10 -8.54 -1.80
CA GLU A 313 24.84 -7.94 -1.40
C GLU A 313 23.73 -8.99 -1.38
N ILE A 314 23.09 -9.10 -0.22
CA ILE A 314 21.98 -10.02 0.03
C ILE A 314 20.80 -9.24 0.59
N PHE A 315 19.59 -9.64 0.20
CA PHE A 315 18.34 -9.07 0.68
C PHE A 315 17.66 -10.02 1.67
N ARG A 316 17.05 -9.45 2.71
CA ARG A 316 16.24 -10.18 3.70
C ARG A 316 14.90 -9.48 3.92
N PRO A 317 13.82 -10.22 4.24
CA PRO A 317 12.54 -9.62 4.59
C PRO A 317 12.69 -8.72 5.82
N ILE A 318 12.12 -7.51 5.78
CA ILE A 318 12.16 -6.60 6.93
C ILE A 318 11.39 -7.21 8.10
N ARG A 319 12.05 -7.30 9.26
CA ARG A 319 11.49 -7.86 10.51
C ARG A 319 11.87 -7.00 11.71
N HIS A 320 11.22 -7.28 12.84
CA HIS A 320 11.52 -6.68 14.15
C HIS A 320 11.33 -5.16 14.21
N MET A 321 10.42 -4.62 13.40
CA MET A 321 10.03 -3.20 13.37
C MET A 321 8.77 -2.98 14.22
N GLY A 322 8.87 -3.28 15.52
CA GLY A 322 7.71 -3.26 16.42
C GLY A 322 6.75 -4.43 16.16
N ASN A 323 5.44 -4.18 16.31
CA ASN A 323 4.39 -5.20 16.18
C ASN A 323 3.76 -5.27 14.78
N VAL A 324 4.35 -4.59 13.80
CA VAL A 324 3.82 -4.50 12.44
C VAL A 324 4.66 -5.38 11.52
N ASP A 325 3.98 -6.16 10.69
CA ASP A 325 4.61 -7.02 9.69
C ASP A 325 4.97 -6.23 8.42
N PHE A 326 6.27 -6.12 8.15
CA PHE A 326 6.83 -5.49 6.95
C PHE A 326 7.54 -6.49 6.04
N THR A 327 7.24 -7.78 6.15
CA THR A 327 7.92 -8.83 5.35
C THR A 327 7.66 -8.72 3.84
N HIS A 328 6.65 -7.94 3.43
CA HIS A 328 6.41 -7.55 2.04
C HIS A 328 7.42 -6.50 1.50
N TYR A 329 8.38 -6.08 2.31
CA TYR A 329 9.58 -5.34 1.93
C TYR A 329 10.83 -6.17 2.22
N LEU A 330 11.85 -5.99 1.37
CA LEU A 330 13.17 -6.57 1.56
C LEU A 330 14.18 -5.46 1.80
N VAL A 331 15.15 -5.67 2.69
CA VAL A 331 16.29 -4.76 2.89
C VAL A 331 17.59 -5.49 2.60
N SER A 332 18.52 -4.82 1.92
CA SER A 332 19.86 -5.34 1.68
C SER A 332 20.83 -5.02 2.81
N ASN A 333 21.92 -5.78 2.91
CA ASN A 333 23.02 -5.50 3.84
C ASN A 333 23.75 -4.17 3.51
N TYR A 334 23.41 -3.52 2.41
CA TYR A 334 23.89 -2.19 2.00
C TYR A 334 22.88 -1.07 2.32
N GLY A 335 21.70 -1.40 2.85
CA GLY A 335 20.67 -0.41 3.17
C GLY A 335 19.74 -0.05 2.02
N ARG A 336 19.75 -0.79 0.90
CA ARG A 336 18.76 -0.63 -0.16
C ARG A 336 17.48 -1.39 0.21
N VAL A 337 16.32 -0.78 0.00
CA VAL A 337 15.03 -1.40 0.32
C VAL A 337 14.23 -1.62 -0.95
N TYR A 338 13.69 -2.83 -1.10
CA TYR A 338 12.88 -3.26 -2.23
C TYR A 338 11.45 -3.54 -1.79
N GLY A 339 10.46 -2.96 -2.46
CA GLY A 339 9.06 -3.30 -2.26
C GLY A 339 8.64 -4.48 -3.13
N ILE A 340 8.18 -5.59 -2.53
CA ILE A 340 7.75 -6.77 -3.30
C ILE A 340 6.53 -6.44 -4.17
N ASN A 341 5.59 -5.67 -3.62
CA ASN A 341 4.34 -5.30 -4.30
C ASN A 341 4.56 -4.25 -5.41
N SER A 342 5.42 -3.26 -5.17
CA SER A 342 5.76 -2.23 -6.16
C SER A 342 6.80 -2.71 -7.18
N ARG A 343 7.54 -3.77 -6.85
CA ARG A 343 8.68 -4.31 -7.59
C ARG A 343 9.79 -3.28 -7.87
N THR A 344 9.97 -2.32 -6.97
CA THR A 344 10.94 -1.23 -7.12
C THR A 344 11.86 -1.11 -5.90
N ILE A 345 13.07 -0.62 -6.14
CA ILE A 345 13.92 -0.10 -5.06
C ILE A 345 13.34 1.25 -4.63
N LEU A 346 13.06 1.38 -3.35
CA LEU A 346 12.49 2.59 -2.76
C LEU A 346 13.58 3.66 -2.59
N SER A 347 13.21 4.92 -2.83
CA SER A 347 14.08 6.07 -2.60
C SER A 347 14.21 6.33 -1.10
N ILE A 348 15.44 6.55 -0.65
CA ILE A 348 15.75 7.10 0.67
C ILE A 348 15.78 8.63 0.61
N TYR A 349 15.49 9.29 1.74
CA TYR A 349 15.60 10.75 1.88
C TYR A 349 16.33 11.11 3.18
N ASP A 350 16.76 12.36 3.28
CA ASP A 350 17.42 12.87 4.48
C ASP A 350 16.40 13.19 5.57
N GLY A 351 16.45 12.41 6.65
CA GLY A 351 15.63 12.62 7.84
C GLY A 351 16.30 13.49 8.89
N PRO A 352 15.70 13.57 10.10
CA PRO A 352 16.24 14.35 11.21
C PRO A 352 17.70 13.99 11.51
N GLY A 353 18.57 15.01 11.57
CA GLY A 353 19.99 14.79 11.81
C GLY A 353 20.75 14.18 10.64
N ALA A 354 20.25 14.30 9.40
CA ALA A 354 20.92 13.81 8.18
C ALA A 354 21.15 12.29 8.17
N TYR A 355 20.31 11.53 8.89
CA TYR A 355 20.23 10.08 8.70
C TYR A 355 19.41 9.77 7.44
N ALA A 356 19.81 8.73 6.71
CA ALA A 356 18.97 8.20 5.64
C ALA A 356 17.68 7.60 6.24
N HIS A 357 16.54 8.02 5.71
CA HIS A 357 15.21 7.59 6.10
C HIS A 357 14.45 6.98 4.93
N ILE A 358 13.46 6.14 5.28
CA ILE A 358 12.59 5.47 4.32
C ILE A 358 11.18 5.32 4.87
N ILE A 359 10.19 5.59 4.02
CA ILE A 359 8.78 5.37 4.33
C ILE A 359 8.36 3.99 3.84
N LEU A 360 7.83 3.18 4.76
CA LEU A 360 7.22 1.88 4.49
C LEU A 360 5.71 1.96 4.70
N TYR A 361 4.94 1.23 3.92
CA TYR A 361 3.47 1.24 4.00
C TYR A 361 2.94 -0.12 4.45
N ARG A 362 1.95 -0.11 5.35
CA ARG A 362 1.16 -1.29 5.71
C ARG A 362 -0.30 -0.89 5.86
N ASN A 363 -1.20 -1.58 5.14
CA ASN A 363 -2.65 -1.33 5.19
C ASN A 363 -3.03 0.15 4.95
N GLY A 364 -2.32 0.84 4.05
CA GLY A 364 -2.52 2.26 3.75
C GLY A 364 -1.87 3.24 4.73
N ILE A 365 -1.31 2.75 5.85
CA ILE A 365 -0.61 3.58 6.84
C ILE A 365 0.87 3.63 6.49
N SER A 366 1.46 4.82 6.49
CA SER A 366 2.90 5.06 6.31
C SER A 366 3.64 5.01 7.66
N TYR A 367 4.87 4.52 7.61
CA TYR A 367 5.79 4.42 8.74
C TYR A 367 7.15 4.93 8.30
N ASP A 368 7.67 5.95 8.98
CA ASP A 368 9.02 6.47 8.73
C ASP A 368 10.05 5.74 9.62
N PHE A 369 11.07 5.19 8.98
CA PHE A 369 12.18 4.54 9.65
C PHE A 369 13.52 5.05 9.13
N SER A 370 14.49 5.22 10.04
CA SER A 370 15.89 5.39 9.63
C SER A 370 16.44 4.07 9.06
N ALA A 371 17.10 4.14 7.90
CA ALA A 371 17.59 2.98 7.15
C ALA A 371 18.52 2.08 8.00
N HIS A 372 19.46 2.67 8.75
CA HIS A 372 20.38 1.92 9.61
C HIS A 372 19.67 1.03 10.64
N ARG A 373 18.52 1.47 11.20
CA ARG A 373 17.75 0.67 12.17
C ARG A 373 17.10 -0.54 11.51
N ILE A 374 16.53 -0.36 10.32
CA ILE A 374 15.95 -1.44 9.53
C ILE A 374 17.02 -2.49 9.21
N VAL A 375 18.17 -2.04 8.69
CA VAL A 375 19.30 -2.90 8.34
C VAL A 375 19.77 -3.67 9.57
N PHE A 376 20.07 -2.96 10.67
CA PHE A 376 20.58 -3.59 11.89
C PHE A 376 19.62 -4.65 12.43
N SER A 377 18.34 -4.31 12.66
CA SER A 377 17.40 -5.25 13.24
C SER A 377 17.11 -6.46 12.35
N THR A 378 17.04 -6.25 11.04
CA THR A 378 16.76 -7.34 10.09
C THR A 378 17.94 -8.31 9.98
N PHE A 379 19.17 -7.81 9.92
CA PHE A 379 20.35 -8.67 9.76
C PHE A 379 20.78 -9.36 11.06
N ASN A 380 20.48 -8.76 12.21
CA ASN A 380 20.67 -9.38 13.53
C ASN A 380 19.47 -10.23 13.98
N ASP A 381 18.38 -10.25 13.20
CA ASP A 381 17.13 -10.98 13.47
C ASP A 381 16.58 -10.75 14.89
N ARG A 382 16.66 -9.49 15.36
CA ARG A 382 16.11 -9.04 16.65
C ARG A 382 15.85 -7.53 16.65
N PRO A 383 14.96 -7.03 17.51
CA PRO A 383 14.85 -5.60 17.74
C PRO A 383 16.10 -5.04 18.42
N ILE A 384 16.27 -3.72 18.28
CA ILE A 384 17.29 -2.95 19.00
C ILE A 384 16.99 -3.03 20.50
N GLY A 385 18.02 -3.25 21.31
CA GLY A 385 17.90 -3.36 22.76
C GLY A 385 17.36 -2.08 23.39
N GLN A 386 16.61 -2.23 24.49
CA GLN A 386 16.02 -1.10 25.20
C GLN A 386 17.10 -0.13 25.68
N GLY A 387 16.96 1.16 25.34
CA GLY A 387 17.92 2.20 25.71
C GLY A 387 19.20 2.25 24.86
N LEU A 388 19.37 1.34 23.91
CA LEU A 388 20.49 1.32 22.97
C LEU A 388 20.16 2.12 21.70
N VAL A 389 21.21 2.55 21.01
CA VAL A 389 21.15 3.27 19.74
C VAL A 389 22.12 2.62 18.77
N ILE A 390 21.89 2.82 17.47
CA ILE A 390 22.81 2.37 16.44
C ILE A 390 23.74 3.52 16.09
N ASP A 391 25.03 3.23 16.06
CA ASP A 391 26.11 4.14 15.69
C ASP A 391 26.69 3.73 14.34
N HIS A 392 27.18 4.72 13.59
CA HIS A 392 27.88 4.53 12.32
C HIS A 392 29.37 4.61 12.60
N VAL A 393 30.09 3.49 12.41
CA VAL A 393 31.50 3.37 12.79
C VAL A 393 32.39 4.40 12.09
N ASP A 394 32.10 4.69 10.82
CA ASP A 394 32.79 5.70 10.01
C ASP A 394 32.25 7.13 10.20
N SER A 395 31.25 7.33 11.06
CA SER A 395 30.54 8.60 11.28
C SER A 395 29.74 9.13 10.07
N ASP A 396 29.66 8.39 8.97
CA ASP A 396 28.81 8.72 7.82
C ASP A 396 27.41 8.13 8.00
N ARG A 397 26.45 9.00 8.30
CA ARG A 397 25.03 8.66 8.55
C ARG A 397 24.29 8.14 7.31
N GLN A 398 24.89 8.28 6.13
CA GLN A 398 24.38 7.77 4.87
C GLN A 398 24.92 6.36 4.55
N ASN A 399 26.03 5.95 5.19
CA ASN A 399 26.60 4.62 5.00
C ASN A 399 25.91 3.57 5.87
N ASN A 400 24.76 3.08 5.40
CA ASN A 400 23.93 2.12 6.14
C ASN A 400 24.31 0.65 5.92
N ARG A 401 25.56 0.36 5.55
CA ARG A 401 26.03 -1.03 5.42
C ARG A 401 26.05 -1.71 6.78
N ILE A 402 25.56 -2.95 6.88
CA ILE A 402 25.51 -3.67 8.17
C ILE A 402 26.87 -3.73 8.89
N GLY A 403 27.98 -3.86 8.16
CA GLY A 403 29.33 -3.85 8.73
C GLY A 403 29.81 -2.49 9.26
N ASN A 404 29.09 -1.41 8.93
CA ASN A 404 29.33 -0.06 9.44
C ASN A 404 28.42 0.30 10.63
N LEU A 405 27.55 -0.61 11.06
CA LEU A 405 26.56 -0.35 12.10
C LEU A 405 26.88 -1.12 13.38
N GLU A 406 26.90 -0.41 14.50
CA GLU A 406 27.14 -0.99 15.82
C GLU A 406 26.04 -0.55 16.81
N GLU A 407 25.56 -1.48 17.64
CA GLU A 407 24.63 -1.14 18.72
C GLU A 407 25.41 -0.73 19.97
N VAL A 408 25.21 0.52 20.40
CA VAL A 408 25.93 1.13 21.50
C VAL A 408 24.97 1.80 22.49
N THR A 409 25.47 2.11 23.69
CA THR A 409 24.71 2.95 24.62
C THR A 409 24.73 4.40 24.16
N ARG A 410 23.71 5.19 24.53
CA ARG A 410 23.67 6.64 24.23
C ARG A 410 24.89 7.38 24.77
N GLN A 411 25.36 7.00 25.97
CA GLN A 411 26.54 7.60 26.60
C GLN A 411 27.81 7.31 25.78
N GLU A 412 27.97 6.07 25.31
CA GLU A 412 29.11 5.67 24.49
C GLU A 412 29.09 6.36 23.13
N ASN A 413 27.94 6.42 22.45
CA ASN A 413 27.80 7.14 21.18
C ASN A 413 28.21 8.62 21.34
N THR A 414 27.74 9.27 22.41
CA THR A 414 28.09 10.67 22.70
C THR A 414 29.59 10.83 22.93
N ARG A 415 30.21 9.92 23.69
CA ARG A 415 31.66 9.92 23.96
C ARG A 415 32.47 9.77 22.66
N ARG A 416 32.11 8.79 21.83
CA ARG A 416 32.76 8.53 20.53
C ARG A 416 32.63 9.72 19.57
N SER A 417 31.45 10.33 19.49
CA SER A 417 31.23 11.53 18.68
C SER A 417 32.13 12.70 19.11
N VAL A 418 32.29 12.91 20.42
CA VAL A 418 33.20 13.94 20.98
C VAL A 418 34.66 13.60 20.71
N GLU A 419 35.05 12.34 20.87
CA GLU A 419 36.41 11.85 20.65
C GLU A 419 36.82 11.94 19.17
N GLN A 420 35.96 11.51 18.24
CA GLN A 420 36.16 11.68 16.79
C GLN A 420 36.35 13.15 16.42
N ARG A 421 35.50 14.04 16.95
CA ARG A 421 35.64 15.49 16.73
C ARG A 421 36.96 16.04 17.28
N ARG A 422 37.45 15.48 18.39
CA ARG A 422 38.75 15.84 18.97
C ARG A 422 39.89 15.34 18.09
N LEU A 423 39.88 14.08 17.69
CA LEU A 423 40.90 13.47 16.82
C LEU A 423 40.97 14.17 15.47
N TRP A 424 39.83 14.50 14.86
CA TRP A 424 39.76 15.31 13.64
C TRP A 424 40.46 16.66 13.84
N ARG A 425 40.18 17.38 14.95
CA ARG A 425 40.87 18.64 15.27
C ARG A 425 42.37 18.47 15.49
N GLU A 426 42.78 17.38 16.13
CA GLU A 426 44.20 17.06 16.38
C GLU A 426 44.93 16.62 15.10
N SER A 427 44.19 16.14 14.09
CA SER A 427 44.73 15.77 12.77
C SER A 427 44.93 16.95 11.82
N LEU A 428 44.37 18.13 12.14
CA LEU A 428 44.55 19.34 11.35
C LEU A 428 46.00 19.87 11.51
N PRO A 429 46.68 20.27 10.42
CA PRO A 429 47.99 20.92 10.49
C PRO A 429 47.98 22.17 11.38
N THR A 430 49.11 22.45 12.06
CA THR A 430 49.26 23.61 12.96
C THR A 430 48.97 24.96 12.30
N SER A 431 49.11 25.07 10.97
CA SER A 431 48.75 26.25 10.18
C SER A 431 47.23 26.46 10.11
N GLU A 432 46.46 25.41 9.85
CA GLU A 432 44.99 25.47 9.79
C GLU A 432 44.37 25.71 11.18
N LEU A 433 44.97 25.13 12.24
CA LEU A 433 44.58 25.43 13.62
C LEU A 433 44.84 26.89 14.01
N ARG A 434 45.96 27.47 13.55
CA ARG A 434 46.29 28.89 13.77
C ARG A 434 45.41 29.82 12.95
N GLU A 435 45.04 29.45 11.74
CA GLU A 435 44.06 30.20 10.93
C GLU A 435 42.67 30.16 11.54
N LEU A 436 42.17 28.98 11.97
CA LEU A 436 40.88 28.85 12.66
C LEU A 436 40.84 29.61 13.99
N GLN A 437 41.94 29.62 14.75
CA GLN A 437 42.06 30.38 15.99
C GLN A 437 42.20 31.89 15.71
N ALA A 438 42.98 32.28 14.71
CA ALA A 438 43.15 33.67 14.30
C ALA A 438 41.87 34.26 13.70
N GLU A 439 41.09 33.50 12.93
CA GLU A 439 39.76 33.91 12.43
C GLU A 439 38.76 34.10 13.56
N GLN A 440 38.76 33.23 14.57
CA GLN A 440 37.89 33.37 15.74
C GLN A 440 38.25 34.61 16.59
N GLN A 441 39.53 34.99 16.64
CA GLN A 441 40.04 36.13 17.40
C GLN A 441 40.20 37.43 16.59
N ALA A 442 40.14 37.40 15.26
CA ALA A 442 40.34 38.57 14.42
C ALA A 442 39.26 39.62 14.69
N ALA A 443 39.66 40.87 14.80
CA ALA A 443 38.72 41.98 14.87
C ALA A 443 37.93 42.03 13.56
N ILE A 444 36.60 41.90 13.63
CA ILE A 444 35.74 42.02 12.46
C ILE A 444 35.51 43.52 12.26
N PRO A 445 35.89 44.11 11.11
CA PRO A 445 35.68 45.55 10.86
C PRO A 445 34.20 45.90 10.96
N GLY A 446 33.87 46.88 11.82
CA GLY A 446 32.50 47.34 12.04
C GLY A 446 31.68 46.54 13.06
N GLU A 447 32.28 45.56 13.74
CA GLU A 447 31.62 44.81 14.82
C GLU A 447 31.23 45.69 16.01
N ILE A 448 29.98 45.57 16.43
CA ILE A 448 29.41 46.35 17.52
C ILE A 448 29.34 45.49 18.77
N TRP A 449 30.00 45.94 19.83
CA TRP A 449 29.96 45.30 21.15
C TRP A 449 29.02 46.07 22.07
N GLN A 450 28.14 45.36 22.77
CA GLN A 450 27.27 45.93 23.79
C GLN A 450 27.31 45.10 25.07
N PRO A 451 27.05 45.72 26.24
CA PRO A 451 26.88 44.97 27.47
C PRO A 451 25.79 43.91 27.30
N ALA A 452 26.07 42.66 27.70
CA ALA A 452 25.08 41.58 27.60
C ALA A 452 23.81 41.97 28.38
N ARG A 453 22.64 41.84 27.75
CA ARG A 453 21.33 42.11 28.37
C ARG A 453 20.43 40.88 28.36
N ILE A 454 19.47 40.83 29.28
CA ILE A 454 18.31 39.93 29.23
C ILE A 454 17.07 40.79 29.04
N VAL A 455 16.11 40.29 28.28
CA VAL A 455 14.78 40.90 28.16
C VAL A 455 14.06 40.90 29.51
N SER A 456 13.50 42.06 29.88
CA SER A 456 12.65 42.23 31.06
C SER A 456 11.51 41.21 31.07
N GLY A 457 11.53 40.25 32.00
CA GLY A 457 10.51 39.20 32.12
C GLY A 457 11.01 37.76 31.95
N ASP A 458 12.22 37.52 31.40
CA ASP A 458 12.83 36.18 31.37
C ASP A 458 13.58 35.90 32.69
N SER A 459 12.82 35.68 33.76
CA SER A 459 13.31 35.46 35.13
C SER A 459 14.03 34.12 35.34
N ARG A 460 14.11 33.26 34.32
CA ARG A 460 14.69 31.91 34.41
C ARG A 460 16.19 31.91 34.68
N TYR A 461 16.92 32.99 34.33
CA TYR A 461 18.38 33.06 34.47
C TYR A 461 18.86 34.50 34.66
N PRO A 462 19.04 35.06 35.88
CA PRO A 462 19.54 36.42 36.04
C PRO A 462 20.97 36.56 35.48
N LEU A 463 21.22 37.55 34.63
CA LEU A 463 22.59 37.89 34.21
C LEU A 463 23.35 38.44 35.43
N PRO A 464 24.67 38.18 35.54
CA PRO A 464 25.50 38.85 36.53
C PRO A 464 25.42 40.37 36.34
N ALA A 465 25.33 41.12 37.44
CA ALA A 465 25.00 42.56 37.44
C ALA A 465 25.87 43.43 36.51
N THR A 466 27.10 43.03 36.18
CA THR A 466 27.92 43.55 35.07
C THR A 466 29.13 42.62 34.82
N GLY A 467 29.71 42.64 33.61
CA GLY A 467 31.05 42.05 33.36
C GLY A 467 31.29 41.38 32.01
N TYR A 468 30.28 41.29 31.13
CA TYR A 468 30.39 40.63 29.84
C TYR A 468 29.76 41.47 28.73
N GLU A 469 30.35 41.40 27.54
CA GLU A 469 29.87 42.05 26.33
C GLU A 469 29.57 40.98 25.28
N VAL A 470 28.55 41.25 24.47
CA VAL A 470 28.13 40.43 23.34
C VAL A 470 28.27 41.29 22.10
N SER A 471 28.75 40.68 21.02
CA SER A 471 28.85 41.31 19.71
C SER A 471 27.64 40.97 18.85
N ASP A 472 27.31 41.87 17.92
CA ASP A 472 26.34 41.67 16.84
C ASP A 472 26.68 40.49 15.90
N GLN A 473 27.92 39.98 15.93
CA GLN A 473 28.39 38.82 15.18
C GLN A 473 28.31 37.51 15.97
N GLY A 474 27.74 37.54 17.19
CA GLY A 474 27.55 36.32 17.98
C GLY A 474 28.77 35.89 18.80
N ARG A 475 29.67 36.83 19.11
CA ARG A 475 30.81 36.61 20.00
C ARG A 475 30.53 37.14 21.40
N VAL A 476 31.08 36.50 22.42
CA VAL A 476 30.93 36.91 23.84
C VAL A 476 32.31 37.09 24.44
N ARG A 477 32.54 38.22 25.12
CA ARG A 477 33.80 38.52 25.79
C ARG A 477 33.59 39.00 27.21
N ASN A 478 34.61 38.85 28.03
CA ASN A 478 34.65 39.48 29.33
C ASN A 478 34.98 40.98 29.15
N SER A 479 34.14 41.86 29.69
CA SER A 479 34.25 43.31 29.44
C SER A 479 35.47 43.95 30.10
N ARG A 480 36.04 43.33 31.15
CA ARG A 480 37.21 43.84 31.87
C ARG A 480 38.52 43.39 31.24
N SER A 481 38.60 42.12 30.83
CA SER A 481 39.82 41.53 30.26
C SER A 481 39.86 41.59 28.74
N GLY A 482 38.73 41.85 28.07
CA GLY A 482 38.61 41.82 26.61
C GLY A 482 38.69 40.41 26.00
N LEU A 483 38.87 39.37 26.82
CA LEU A 483 39.05 38.00 26.37
C LEU A 483 37.73 37.39 25.89
N LEU A 484 37.76 36.79 24.70
CA LEU A 484 36.65 36.01 24.16
C LEU A 484 36.41 34.75 24.99
N LEU A 485 35.14 34.46 25.25
CA LEU A 485 34.73 33.24 25.93
C LEU A 485 34.69 32.08 24.94
N ARG A 486 35.09 30.89 25.41
CA ARG A 486 35.03 29.67 24.62
C ARG A 486 33.59 29.18 24.54
N ASN A 487 33.10 29.02 23.32
CA ASN A 487 31.81 28.37 23.06
C ASN A 487 31.88 26.87 23.40
N GLN A 488 30.84 26.37 24.06
CA GLN A 488 30.51 24.96 24.19
C GLN A 488 29.28 24.65 23.35
N PHE A 489 29.15 23.40 22.91
CA PHE A 489 27.95 22.94 22.21
C PHE A 489 26.98 22.30 23.19
N SER A 490 25.70 22.61 23.09
CA SER A 490 24.66 21.81 23.71
C SER A 490 24.46 20.49 22.94
N PRO A 491 23.87 19.45 23.57
CA PRO A 491 23.47 18.23 22.87
C PRO A 491 22.54 18.51 21.66
N GLN A 492 21.80 19.61 21.69
CA GLN A 492 20.89 20.07 20.64
C GLN A 492 21.59 20.94 19.57
N GLY A 493 22.91 21.12 19.63
CA GLY A 493 23.71 21.82 18.62
C GLY A 493 23.82 23.34 18.78
N TYR A 494 23.32 23.93 19.87
CA TYR A 494 23.42 25.38 20.10
C TYR A 494 24.74 25.76 20.78
N TYR A 495 25.28 26.92 20.42
CA TYR A 495 26.40 27.51 21.16
C TYR A 495 25.96 28.03 22.53
N ARG A 496 26.72 27.66 23.56
CA ARG A 496 26.56 28.04 24.97
C ARG A 496 27.88 28.58 25.53
N VAL A 497 27.80 29.61 26.38
CA VAL A 497 28.94 30.17 27.14
C VAL A 497 28.62 30.15 28.62
N TYR A 498 29.64 30.06 29.47
CA TYR A 498 29.46 30.11 30.93
C TYR A 498 29.88 31.48 31.46
N LEU A 499 28.93 32.20 32.02
CA LEU A 499 29.13 33.49 32.68
C LEU A 499 29.07 33.23 34.18
N ASN A 500 30.19 33.39 34.88
CA ASN A 500 30.31 33.15 36.34
C ASN A 500 29.75 31.78 36.80
N GLY A 501 30.00 30.71 36.02
CA GLY A 501 29.57 29.35 36.35
C GLY A 501 28.16 28.98 35.89
N GLN A 502 27.37 29.93 35.40
CA GLN A 502 26.05 29.69 34.84
C GLN A 502 26.10 29.73 33.31
N GLY A 503 25.52 28.73 32.64
CA GLY A 503 25.63 28.61 31.19
C GLY A 503 24.46 29.24 30.45
N PHE A 504 24.75 30.11 29.49
CA PHE A 504 23.82 30.88 28.66
C PHE A 504 23.97 30.55 27.18
N PHE A 505 22.87 30.51 26.44
CA PHE A 505 22.91 30.32 24.99
C PHE A 505 23.29 31.61 24.26
N VAL A 506 24.24 31.51 23.32
CA VAL A 506 24.80 32.67 22.62
C VAL A 506 23.74 33.39 21.78
N HIS A 507 22.93 32.67 21.00
CA HIS A 507 21.86 33.27 20.20
C HIS A 507 20.87 34.09 21.04
N ARG A 508 20.53 33.63 22.25
CA ARG A 508 19.63 34.37 23.16
C ARG A 508 20.26 35.63 23.72
N LEU A 509 21.56 35.57 24.06
CA LEU A 509 22.31 36.74 24.51
C LEU A 509 22.38 37.81 23.42
N VAL A 510 22.62 37.40 22.17
CA VAL A 510 22.68 38.31 21.01
C VAL A 510 21.31 38.93 20.76
N ALA A 511 20.25 38.12 20.64
CA ALA A 511 18.91 38.62 20.38
C ALA A 511 18.43 39.57 21.50
N SER A 512 18.67 39.23 22.77
CA SER A 512 18.29 40.08 23.92
C SER A 512 19.06 41.39 23.99
N THR A 513 20.24 41.46 23.38
CA THR A 513 21.09 42.65 23.42
C THR A 513 20.81 43.58 22.23
N PHE A 514 20.57 43.03 21.04
CA PHE A 514 20.51 43.79 19.79
C PHE A 514 19.14 43.82 19.11
N ILE A 515 18.21 42.93 19.49
CA ILE A 515 16.90 42.81 18.83
C ILE A 515 15.81 43.17 19.84
N ALA A 516 15.10 44.27 19.58
CA ALA A 516 13.93 44.65 20.37
C ALA A 516 12.85 43.57 20.28
N ASN A 517 12.35 43.12 21.44
CA ASN A 517 11.20 42.22 21.51
C ASN A 517 9.94 43.07 21.70
N ASP A 518 9.12 43.13 20.65
CA ASP A 518 7.86 43.89 20.58
C ASP A 518 6.71 43.21 21.32
N ASP A 519 6.80 41.90 21.57
CA ASP A 519 5.84 41.13 22.37
C ASP A 519 6.57 40.16 23.34
N PRO A 520 7.15 40.66 24.44
CA PRO A 520 7.93 39.86 25.38
C PRO A 520 7.18 38.73 26.07
N HIS A 521 5.83 38.78 26.10
CA HIS A 521 5.02 37.79 26.78
C HIS A 521 4.76 36.56 25.90
N ASN A 522 4.63 36.75 24.59
CA ASN A 522 4.34 35.65 23.67
C ASN A 522 5.56 35.21 22.86
N ARG A 523 6.47 36.12 22.50
CA ARG A 523 7.66 35.82 21.69
C ARG A 523 8.87 35.51 22.56
N ILE A 524 8.80 34.37 23.24
CA ILE A 524 9.79 33.95 24.25
C ILE A 524 10.94 33.09 23.69
N TYR A 525 10.83 32.62 22.44
CA TYR A 525 11.85 31.82 21.75
C TYR A 525 12.69 32.70 20.82
N VAL A 526 13.92 32.25 20.54
CA VAL A 526 14.80 32.89 19.54
C VAL A 526 15.06 31.87 18.45
N ASP A 527 14.65 32.20 17.24
CA ASP A 527 14.80 31.38 16.03
C ASP A 527 16.01 31.83 15.23
N HIS A 528 16.68 30.86 14.58
CA HIS A 528 17.73 31.11 13.60
C HIS A 528 17.09 31.14 12.22
N ILE A 529 17.04 32.31 11.59
CA ILE A 529 16.29 32.54 10.35
C ILE A 529 16.79 31.60 9.22
N ASN A 530 18.08 31.27 9.17
CA ASN A 530 18.65 30.31 8.21
C ASN A 530 18.76 28.86 8.72
N SER A 531 18.17 28.56 9.88
CA SER A 531 18.24 27.26 10.58
C SER A 531 19.62 26.78 11.04
N ASP A 532 20.69 27.54 10.75
CA ASP A 532 22.04 27.24 11.24
C ASP A 532 22.20 27.76 12.69
N ARG A 533 22.08 26.83 13.64
CA ARG A 533 22.21 27.07 15.09
C ARG A 533 23.60 27.54 15.53
N THR A 534 24.59 27.45 14.64
CA THR A 534 25.96 27.88 14.89
C THR A 534 26.20 29.34 14.48
N ARG A 535 25.39 29.90 13.57
CA ARG A 535 25.54 31.26 13.06
C ARG A 535 24.70 32.26 13.87
N ASN A 536 25.28 32.78 14.96
CA ASN A 536 24.60 33.66 15.91
C ASN A 536 24.72 35.17 15.59
N VAL A 537 24.78 35.55 14.32
CA VAL A 537 24.81 36.98 13.94
C VAL A 537 23.42 37.60 14.09
N VAL A 538 23.32 38.88 14.47
CA VAL A 538 22.04 39.57 14.73
C VAL A 538 21.09 39.47 13.54
N GLY A 539 21.59 39.65 12.31
CA GLY A 539 20.77 39.53 11.11
C GLY A 539 20.23 38.13 10.82
N ASN A 540 20.67 37.11 11.56
CA ASN A 540 20.22 35.73 11.44
C ASN A 540 19.32 35.28 12.61
N LEU A 541 18.97 36.18 13.54
CA LEU A 541 18.18 35.83 14.71
C LEU A 541 16.87 36.62 14.72
N ARG A 542 15.81 36.03 15.27
CA ARG A 542 14.53 36.72 15.52
C ARG A 542 13.81 36.16 16.74
N TRP A 543 12.99 36.99 17.37
CA TRP A 543 12.06 36.55 18.41
C TRP A 543 10.87 35.81 17.78
N ALA A 544 10.48 34.69 18.37
CA ALA A 544 9.39 33.84 17.91
C ALA A 544 8.53 33.37 19.09
N ASN A 545 7.22 33.24 18.86
CA ASN A 545 6.31 32.57 19.80
C ASN A 545 6.35 31.04 19.62
N PRO A 546 5.76 30.24 20.53
CA PRO A 546 5.83 28.77 20.43
C PRO A 546 5.34 28.22 19.09
N ARG A 547 4.24 28.76 18.54
CA ARG A 547 3.66 28.32 17.25
C ARG A 547 4.57 28.69 16.07
N GLU A 548 5.12 29.90 16.09
CA GLU A 548 6.10 30.37 15.10
C GLU A 548 7.38 29.53 15.14
N ASN A 549 7.90 29.21 16.33
CA ASN A 549 9.12 28.43 16.49
C ASN A 549 8.99 27.00 15.95
N VAL A 550 7.86 26.32 16.24
CA VAL A 550 7.56 24.99 15.64
C VAL A 550 7.41 25.10 14.12
N ARG A 551 6.71 26.13 13.64
CA ARG A 551 6.52 26.38 12.21
C ARG A 551 7.86 26.62 11.50
N PHE A 552 8.78 27.38 12.08
CA PHE A 552 10.08 27.69 11.49
C PHE A 552 11.04 26.49 11.51
N ALA A 553 11.00 25.67 12.57
CA ALA A 553 11.82 24.45 12.65
C ALA A 553 11.52 23.44 11.53
N ASN A 554 10.29 23.44 10.99
CA ASN A 554 9.81 22.50 9.98
C ASN A 554 9.60 23.14 8.58
N ALA A 555 9.94 24.43 8.40
CA ALA A 555 9.62 25.17 7.18
C ALA A 555 10.74 25.17 6.13
N ILE A 556 10.36 25.04 4.86
CA ILE A 556 11.24 25.30 3.71
C ILE A 556 11.29 26.81 3.47
N ARG A 557 12.47 27.42 3.58
CA ARG A 557 12.71 28.83 3.24
C ARG A 557 12.87 29.00 1.73
N MET A 558 12.24 30.02 1.16
CA MET A 558 12.16 30.22 -0.29
C MET A 558 12.45 31.67 -0.64
N ARG A 559 13.35 31.89 -1.61
CA ARG A 559 13.57 33.19 -2.24
C ARG A 559 12.81 33.24 -3.56
N ALA A 560 12.06 34.31 -3.80
CA ALA A 560 11.42 34.62 -5.07
C ALA A 560 12.04 35.87 -5.69
N PHE A 561 12.38 35.87 -6.97
CA PHE A 561 13.00 37.01 -7.65
C PHE A 561 12.61 37.11 -9.12
N ARG A 562 12.69 38.30 -9.71
CA ARG A 562 12.47 38.51 -11.15
C ARG A 562 13.78 38.36 -11.96
N GLN A 563 13.67 38.14 -13.27
CA GLN A 563 14.81 37.89 -14.17
C GLN A 563 15.87 39.02 -14.16
N ASP A 564 15.43 40.25 -13.90
CA ASP A 564 16.27 41.45 -13.76
C ASP A 564 16.93 41.57 -12.37
N ARG A 565 16.54 40.73 -11.40
CA ARG A 565 16.94 40.74 -9.98
C ARG A 565 16.74 42.07 -9.25
N GLU A 566 15.98 43.00 -9.82
CA GLU A 566 15.69 44.29 -9.15
C GLU A 566 14.63 44.15 -8.06
N ILE A 567 13.78 43.12 -8.15
CA ILE A 567 12.74 42.82 -7.18
C ILE A 567 12.93 41.40 -6.65
N GLU A 568 13.18 41.30 -5.35
CA GLU A 568 13.27 40.04 -4.61
C GLU A 568 12.37 40.03 -3.37
N HIS A 569 11.85 38.86 -3.02
CA HIS A 569 11.10 38.64 -1.80
C HIS A 569 11.53 37.32 -1.15
N ILE A 570 11.75 37.32 0.15
CA ILE A 570 12.19 36.13 0.90
C ILE A 570 11.06 35.67 1.81
N PHE A 571 10.56 34.48 1.54
CA PHE A 571 9.56 33.81 2.35
C PHE A 571 10.25 32.94 3.40
N GLN A 572 9.87 33.18 4.66
CA GLN A 572 10.46 32.49 5.81
C GLN A 572 9.94 31.05 5.94
N ALA A 573 8.71 30.82 5.51
CA ALA A 573 8.19 29.52 5.16
C ALA A 573 7.52 29.59 3.79
N ILE A 574 7.61 28.54 2.99
CA ILE A 574 6.88 28.47 1.71
C ILE A 574 5.38 28.76 1.88
N SER A 575 4.79 28.43 3.04
CA SER A 575 3.40 28.73 3.35
C SER A 575 3.07 30.23 3.43
N ASP A 576 4.05 31.11 3.70
CA ASP A 576 3.87 32.57 3.69
C ASP A 576 3.56 33.10 2.28
N SER A 577 3.96 32.38 1.23
CA SER A 577 3.77 32.80 -0.16
C SER A 577 2.33 32.73 -0.64
N ARG A 578 1.44 32.03 0.09
CA ARG A 578 0.02 31.89 -0.25
C ARG A 578 -0.72 33.23 -0.32
N GLY A 579 -0.28 34.23 0.45
CA GLY A 579 -0.87 35.57 0.48
C GLY A 579 -0.13 36.63 -0.33
N PHE A 580 0.98 36.26 -0.98
CA PHE A 580 1.79 37.22 -1.73
C PHE A 580 1.26 37.39 -3.16
N ALA A 581 1.09 38.64 -3.57
CA ALA A 581 0.64 38.98 -4.90
C ALA A 581 1.83 39.02 -5.88
N PHE A 582 1.97 37.96 -6.67
CA PHE A 582 2.89 37.91 -7.80
C PHE A 582 2.22 38.61 -8.99
N ASN A 583 2.67 39.83 -9.30
CA ASN A 583 2.03 40.73 -10.28
C ASN A 583 0.51 40.85 -10.07
N ASP A 584 0.12 41.31 -8.88
CA ASP A 584 -1.28 41.53 -8.47
C ASP A 584 -2.16 40.27 -8.38
N THR A 585 -1.57 39.08 -8.51
CA THR A 585 -2.28 37.79 -8.42
C THR A 585 -1.69 36.91 -7.31
N THR A 586 -2.55 36.34 -6.45
CA THR A 586 -2.12 35.37 -5.43
C THR A 586 -2.27 33.94 -5.96
N PHE A 587 -1.40 33.04 -5.49
CA PHE A 587 -1.38 31.66 -5.97
C PHE A 587 -1.49 30.65 -4.83
N PRO A 588 -2.17 29.51 -5.07
CA PRO A 588 -2.15 28.38 -4.13
C PRO A 588 -0.73 27.87 -3.89
N LEU A 589 -0.50 27.35 -2.69
CA LEU A 589 0.80 26.82 -2.27
C LEU A 589 1.29 25.67 -3.17
N THR A 590 0.37 24.88 -3.71
CA THR A 590 0.64 23.79 -4.66
C THR A 590 1.24 24.31 -5.96
N THR A 591 0.71 25.41 -6.50
CA THR A 591 1.23 26.08 -7.70
C THR A 591 2.65 26.58 -7.44
N ILE A 592 2.88 27.25 -6.31
CA ILE A 592 4.20 27.79 -5.96
C ILE A 592 5.22 26.66 -5.77
N ARG A 593 4.83 25.55 -5.12
CA ARG A 593 5.66 24.33 -5.00
C ARG A 593 6.01 23.72 -6.36
N HIS A 594 5.05 23.65 -7.27
CA HIS A 594 5.27 23.14 -8.63
C HIS A 594 6.32 23.98 -9.36
N HIS A 595 6.14 25.30 -9.42
CA HIS A 595 7.09 26.22 -10.06
C HIS A 595 8.48 26.19 -9.41
N MET A 596 8.55 26.01 -8.09
CA MET A 596 9.82 25.83 -7.37
C MET A 596 10.50 24.49 -7.68
N ALA A 597 9.73 23.42 -7.93
CA ALA A 597 10.27 22.09 -8.24
C ALA A 597 10.71 21.97 -9.72
N THR A 598 9.96 22.58 -10.63
CA THR A 598 10.25 22.54 -12.08
C THR A 598 11.25 23.62 -12.52
N GLY A 599 11.46 24.66 -11.70
CA GLY A 599 12.30 25.81 -12.05
C GLY A 599 11.66 26.76 -13.07
N ILE A 600 10.41 26.50 -13.48
CA ILE A 600 9.65 27.33 -14.41
C ILE A 600 9.16 28.58 -13.68
N PRO A 601 9.37 29.80 -14.22
CA PRO A 601 8.96 31.02 -13.54
C PRO A 601 7.43 31.15 -13.46
N LEU A 602 6.92 31.60 -12.30
CA LEU A 602 5.50 31.96 -12.11
C LEU A 602 5.32 33.43 -12.47
N GLN A 603 4.70 33.72 -13.62
CA GLN A 603 4.53 35.08 -14.13
C GLN A 603 5.83 35.91 -14.12
N GLY A 604 6.96 35.28 -14.48
CA GLY A 604 8.27 35.93 -14.49
C GLY A 604 8.99 35.99 -13.13
N TRP A 605 8.43 35.37 -12.08
CA TRP A 605 9.07 35.15 -10.79
C TRP A 605 9.72 33.77 -10.72
N TYR A 606 11.00 33.74 -10.42
CA TYR A 606 11.78 32.53 -10.19
C TYR A 606 11.85 32.23 -8.70
N PHE A 607 11.83 30.94 -8.34
CA PHE A 607 11.90 30.50 -6.95
C PHE A 607 13.14 29.65 -6.73
N VAL A 608 13.87 29.94 -5.66
CA VAL A 608 15.02 29.14 -5.25
C VAL A 608 14.82 28.76 -3.79
N ARG A 609 15.03 27.47 -3.49
CA ARG A 609 15.16 27.00 -2.11
C ARG A 609 16.45 27.56 -1.55
N GLU A 610 16.39 28.26 -0.43
CA GLU A 610 17.60 28.59 0.29
C GLU A 610 18.05 27.35 1.06
N ALA A 611 18.96 26.58 0.47
CA ALA A 611 19.70 25.56 1.20
C ALA A 611 20.68 26.25 2.18
N ALA A 612 20.98 25.57 3.29
CA ALA A 612 22.00 26.02 4.22
C ALA A 612 23.33 26.31 3.47
N PRO A 613 24.01 27.44 3.74
CA PRO A 613 25.28 27.73 3.09
C PRO A 613 26.33 26.74 3.62
N GLY A 614 26.67 25.77 2.77
CA GLY A 614 27.61 24.68 3.08
C GLY A 614 27.70 23.62 1.97
N ALA A 615 26.82 23.65 0.97
CA ALA A 615 26.82 22.75 -0.18
C ALA A 615 27.20 23.47 -1.50
N GLU A 616 28.16 24.41 -1.48
CA GLU A 616 28.79 24.89 -2.71
C GLU A 616 30.01 24.02 -3.02
N GLY A 617 29.77 22.99 -3.83
CA GLY A 617 30.80 22.13 -4.36
C GLY A 617 30.25 21.22 -5.44
N ARG A 618 30.38 21.68 -6.70
CA ARG A 618 30.27 20.91 -7.96
C ARG A 618 28.83 20.66 -8.44
N GLN A 619 28.38 21.38 -9.45
CA GLN A 619 28.67 21.14 -10.87
C GLN A 619 27.88 22.16 -11.71
N GLU A 620 28.60 22.91 -12.55
CA GLU A 620 28.02 23.56 -13.71
C GLU A 620 27.45 22.47 -14.63
N PHE A 621 26.14 22.47 -14.84
CA PHE A 621 25.53 21.82 -15.99
C PHE A 621 24.82 22.87 -16.84
N GLN A 622 25.56 23.30 -17.85
CA GLN A 622 25.05 23.94 -19.05
C GLN A 622 24.53 22.82 -19.94
N THR A 623 23.24 22.77 -20.28
CA THR A 623 22.73 22.49 -21.65
C THR A 623 21.21 22.37 -21.70
N GLN A 624 20.67 23.15 -22.66
CA GLN A 624 19.71 22.76 -23.70
C GLN A 624 18.32 22.27 -23.30
N ILE A 625 17.38 23.13 -23.67
CA ILE A 625 15.96 22.90 -23.89
C ILE A 625 15.82 21.80 -24.96
N ASP A 626 15.07 20.75 -24.65
CA ASP A 626 14.45 19.90 -25.65
C ASP A 626 13.01 19.59 -25.20
N ASP A 627 12.08 19.82 -26.12
CA ASP A 627 10.64 19.80 -25.90
C ASP A 627 10.11 18.35 -25.95
N GLY A 628 9.36 17.93 -24.94
CA GLY A 628 8.69 16.63 -24.92
C GLY A 628 7.61 16.55 -23.84
N GLU A 629 6.35 16.48 -24.28
CA GLU A 629 5.13 16.44 -23.48
C GLU A 629 5.13 15.33 -22.40
N ALA A 630 4.70 15.69 -21.19
CA ALA A 630 4.33 14.76 -20.12
C ALA A 630 2.80 14.80 -19.88
N PRO A 631 2.15 13.65 -19.60
CA PRO A 631 0.70 13.56 -19.49
C PRO A 631 0.17 13.99 -18.11
N GLU A 632 -1.03 14.55 -18.10
CA GLU A 632 -1.81 14.91 -16.91
C GLU A 632 -2.13 13.67 -16.06
N VAL A 633 -1.84 13.74 -14.76
CA VAL A 633 -2.29 12.78 -13.75
C VAL A 633 -3.12 13.54 -12.72
N GLU A 634 -4.41 13.19 -12.65
CA GLU A 634 -5.36 13.68 -11.65
C GLU A 634 -4.91 13.25 -10.23
N LEU A 635 -4.72 14.22 -9.35
CA LEU A 635 -4.46 14.02 -7.93
C LEU A 635 -5.80 13.88 -7.19
N GLY A 636 -6.09 12.67 -6.71
CA GLY A 636 -7.12 12.43 -5.70
C GLY A 636 -6.63 12.85 -4.31
N ASP A 637 -7.49 13.51 -3.55
CA ASP A 637 -7.24 13.97 -2.19
C ASP A 637 -7.02 12.81 -1.21
N GLU A 638 -5.82 12.73 -0.61
CA GLU A 638 -5.55 11.87 0.55
C GLU A 638 -5.27 12.72 1.80
N VAL A 639 -5.94 12.33 2.89
CA VAL A 639 -5.93 12.98 4.19
C VAL A 639 -4.70 12.53 4.97
N VAL A 640 -3.77 13.46 5.20
CA VAL A 640 -2.62 13.28 6.13
C VAL A 640 -3.13 13.51 7.56
N GLN A 641 -3.01 12.51 8.43
CA GLN A 641 -3.15 12.70 9.88
C GLN A 641 -1.78 12.45 10.52
N GLU A 642 -1.17 13.54 10.99
CA GLU A 642 -0.01 13.52 11.88
C GLU A 642 -0.49 13.17 13.29
N GLU A 643 -0.04 12.05 13.84
CA GLU A 643 -0.08 11.81 15.30
C GLU A 643 1.36 11.79 15.82
N ASP A 644 1.90 12.97 16.08
CA ASP A 644 3.09 13.15 16.92
C ASP A 644 2.61 13.41 18.36
N VAL A 645 2.66 12.36 19.20
CA VAL A 645 2.54 12.52 20.66
C VAL A 645 3.94 12.37 21.25
N ASP A 646 4.60 13.51 21.44
CA ASP A 646 5.90 13.59 22.11
C ASP A 646 5.68 13.65 23.63
N PHE A 647 6.10 12.60 24.34
CA PHE A 647 6.09 12.50 25.80
C PHE A 647 7.36 13.20 26.34
N ASP A 648 7.21 14.30 27.09
CA ASP A 648 8.29 14.92 27.86
C ASP A 648 8.33 14.32 29.29
N PRO A 649 9.40 13.60 29.70
CA PRO A 649 9.47 12.97 31.00
C PRO A 649 10.06 13.88 32.10
N LEU A 650 9.76 15.18 32.10
CA LEU A 650 10.15 16.10 33.19
C LEU A 650 9.06 17.12 33.63
N GLU A 651 7.79 16.90 33.30
CA GLU A 651 6.68 17.51 34.05
C GLU A 651 6.50 16.85 35.42
N ASN A 652 7.45 17.07 36.31
CA ASN A 652 7.27 16.96 37.75
C ASN A 652 8.34 17.79 38.45
N ILE A 653 8.10 19.10 38.50
CA ILE A 653 8.65 19.94 39.56
C ILE A 653 7.46 20.61 40.23
N ASN A 654 7.18 20.08 41.42
CA ASN A 654 6.26 20.60 42.43
C ASN A 654 6.23 22.13 42.48
N LEU A 655 5.01 22.68 42.48
CA LEU A 655 4.69 23.88 43.23
C LEU A 655 3.42 23.56 44.05
N GLU A 656 3.52 23.89 45.33
CA GLU A 656 2.56 23.66 46.42
C GLU A 656 1.13 24.13 46.14
#